data_AF-A0A2E0TSK3-F1
#
_entry.id   AF-A0A2E0TSK3-F1
#
_cell.length_a   1.000
_cell.length_b   1.000
_cell.length_c   1.000
_cell.angle_alpha   90.00
_cell.angle_beta   90.00
_cell.angle_gamma   90.00
#
_symmetry.space_group_name_H-M   'P 1'
#
loop_
_entity.id
_entity.type
_entity.pdbx_description
1 polymer ?
#
loop_
_entity_poly.entity_id
_entity_poly.type
_entity_poly.pdbx_seq_one_letter_code
_entity_poly.pdbx_strand_id
1 'polypeptide(L)'
;MRGRTIAQLALALAAGGALVSVFVASALDHTGGLPVAPLDDTFIHLQYARSIAEGHAFAYHPGEPPSSGASSIAWATLLALPHLFGARGLDLLWADWILSALFVALLLFAAARVARTLGAPIEGGGRDVAPLPPLAAPLGLLAWGWLGWHLASGMEVALAAALVMGSWWALLAWEARPADARTPRAALGLGALGALLPLVRPEAAPLAGALALGLFFWPARGAHRWRALGALPVLGGLFVPFFWWLVTGTARSNGARNKWIFSLPYFDEERLRHWTTLNLEKAWGFFSGTGGEGTEGYFPPYLFVLLFALGLLVPLLHRRRRALVLLVGGTLACALATLSSTHFDSHRFRYLMPFLPPLLLLALRAAHALGGAFARGAGSAVRGRAGALSWSLAAGALAWTSWPEALPHYGAAASEIAQQHVVIARAIRGLPANARVAINDAGVLAYLGERPTLDVVGLTTNHSVTYYLAGVGSEHELFEALPPARRPTHFAVYPRWWRARHFLGRAVASASVPGPRTAIVGGTRMVLHEARLEGLDRGEEPLRAEVRGERVDALDVADTLDERAHGYEAEPWRWIDDTLEAFPIDGELVREGGRVVGRVERFELAGRPGRALTLVLRAHAEEASELRVRVNGAEVGALPIAGEAGWEEPSLRVPAEHVRERNAIEVRRSGWPVGSFHWWAFATDEVR
;
A
#
# COMPACT_ATOMS: atom_id res chain seq x y z
N MET A 1 5.31 42.74 12.71
CA MET A 1 5.50 41.29 12.40
C MET A 1 4.21 40.51 12.17
N ARG A 2 3.11 40.76 12.92
CA ARG A 2 1.82 40.06 12.73
C ARG A 2 1.20 40.24 11.34
N GLY A 3 1.09 41.48 10.83
CA GLY A 3 0.50 41.75 9.51
C GLY A 3 1.16 41.02 8.33
N ARG A 4 2.50 40.94 8.30
CA ARG A 4 3.23 40.18 7.25
C ARG A 4 2.99 38.68 7.31
N THR A 5 2.78 38.11 8.50
CA THR A 5 2.46 36.69 8.64
C THR A 5 1.05 36.39 8.16
N ILE A 6 0.08 37.27 8.46
CA ILE A 6 -1.30 37.15 8.00
C ILE A 6 -1.36 37.23 6.46
N ALA A 7 -0.67 38.20 5.85
CA ALA A 7 -0.60 38.32 4.39
C ALA A 7 0.00 37.07 3.72
N GLN A 8 1.06 36.49 4.31
CA GLN A 8 1.65 35.24 3.80
C GLN A 8 0.69 34.05 3.91
N LEU A 9 -0.08 33.96 4.99
CA LEU A 9 -1.07 32.91 5.16
C LEU A 9 -2.22 33.07 4.17
N ALA A 10 -2.73 34.30 3.99
CA ALA A 10 -3.77 34.60 3.00
C ALA A 10 -3.32 34.26 1.58
N LEU A 11 -2.08 34.61 1.22
CA LEU A 11 -1.51 34.24 -0.09
C LEU A 11 -1.37 32.72 -0.24
N ALA A 12 -0.94 32.01 0.81
CA ALA A 12 -0.83 30.56 0.78
C ALA A 12 -2.21 29.89 0.65
N LEU A 13 -3.24 30.42 1.32
CA LEU A 13 -4.63 29.97 1.18
C LEU A 13 -5.14 30.17 -0.25
N ALA A 14 -4.94 31.37 -0.81
CA ALA A 14 -5.31 31.66 -2.19
C ALA A 14 -4.60 30.73 -3.19
N ALA A 15 -3.29 30.51 -3.01
CA ALA A 15 -2.50 29.63 -3.87
C ALA A 15 -2.90 28.15 -3.74
N GLY A 16 -3.17 27.68 -2.52
CA GLY A 16 -3.62 26.31 -2.27
C GLY A 16 -5.00 26.05 -2.87
N GLY A 17 -5.94 26.98 -2.69
CA GLY A 17 -7.24 26.95 -3.34
C GLY A 17 -7.12 26.95 -4.86
N ALA A 18 -6.36 27.88 -5.43
CA ALA A 18 -6.16 27.96 -6.88
C ALA A 18 -5.55 26.67 -7.47
N LEU A 19 -4.53 26.09 -6.82
CA LEU A 19 -3.91 24.85 -7.28
C LEU A 19 -4.94 23.71 -7.37
N VAL A 20 -5.67 23.46 -6.28
CA VAL A 20 -6.67 22.38 -6.24
C VAL A 20 -7.79 22.67 -7.22
N SER A 21 -8.29 23.91 -7.29
CA SER A 21 -9.34 24.30 -8.24
C SER A 21 -8.95 24.07 -9.70
N VAL A 22 -7.69 24.27 -10.09
CA VAL A 22 -7.22 23.98 -11.46
C VAL A 22 -7.34 22.50 -11.81
N PHE A 23 -6.93 21.61 -10.90
CA PHE A 23 -7.05 20.16 -11.12
C PHE A 23 -8.51 19.68 -11.04
N VAL A 24 -9.30 20.21 -10.10
CA VAL A 24 -10.74 19.92 -10.02
C VAL A 24 -11.46 20.38 -11.28
N ALA A 25 -11.14 21.57 -11.80
CA ALA A 25 -11.71 22.06 -13.05
C ALA A 25 -11.36 21.13 -14.23
N SER A 26 -10.12 20.63 -14.30
CA SER A 26 -9.72 19.63 -15.31
C SER A 26 -10.55 18.35 -15.20
N ALA A 27 -10.76 17.82 -13.97
CA ALA A 27 -11.62 16.64 -13.78
C ALA A 27 -13.07 16.91 -14.19
N LEU A 28 -13.65 18.05 -13.81
CA LEU A 28 -15.02 18.40 -14.18
C LEU A 28 -15.19 18.54 -15.69
N ASP A 29 -14.22 19.17 -16.37
CA ASP A 29 -14.23 19.33 -17.83
C ASP A 29 -14.23 17.96 -18.54
N HIS A 30 -13.35 17.05 -18.11
CA HIS A 30 -13.22 15.72 -18.72
C HIS A 30 -14.34 14.73 -18.36
N THR A 31 -15.13 15.03 -17.32
CA THR A 31 -16.22 14.17 -16.83
C THR A 31 -17.61 14.73 -17.17
N GLY A 32 -17.69 15.86 -17.87
CA GLY A 32 -18.97 16.53 -18.16
C GLY A 32 -19.65 17.10 -16.92
N GLY A 33 -18.88 17.53 -15.92
CA GLY A 33 -19.34 18.16 -14.68
C GLY A 33 -19.56 17.21 -13.51
N LEU A 34 -19.24 15.91 -13.64
CA LEU A 34 -19.38 14.95 -12.55
C LEU A 34 -18.16 15.02 -11.60
N PRO A 35 -18.34 15.35 -10.30
CA PRO A 35 -17.22 15.41 -9.36
C PRO A 35 -16.71 13.99 -9.04
N VAL A 36 -15.58 13.61 -9.64
CA VAL A 36 -14.91 12.32 -9.47
C VAL A 36 -13.42 12.53 -9.24
N ALA A 37 -12.86 11.81 -8.28
CA ALA A 37 -11.42 11.83 -8.01
C ALA A 37 -10.67 11.06 -9.11
N PRO A 38 -9.40 11.41 -9.39
CA PRO A 38 -8.59 10.71 -10.38
C PRO A 38 -8.13 9.31 -9.92
N LEU A 39 -8.53 8.87 -8.72
CA LEU A 39 -8.11 7.60 -8.11
C LEU A 39 -9.32 6.91 -7.47
N ASP A 40 -9.44 5.60 -7.72
CA ASP A 40 -10.41 4.75 -7.04
C ASP A 40 -10.18 4.75 -5.51
N ASP A 41 -8.92 4.62 -5.08
CA ASP A 41 -8.52 4.56 -3.67
C ASP A 41 -9.00 5.75 -2.82
N THR A 42 -9.25 6.92 -3.41
CA THR A 42 -9.85 8.07 -2.71
C THR A 42 -11.16 7.65 -2.05
N PHE A 43 -11.95 6.83 -2.74
CA PHE A 43 -13.26 6.38 -2.27
C PHE A 43 -13.17 5.30 -1.17
N ILE A 44 -12.02 4.62 -1.03
CA ILE A 44 -11.74 3.77 0.15
C ILE A 44 -11.71 4.67 1.40
N HIS A 45 -11.03 5.82 1.34
CA HIS A 45 -11.03 6.78 2.45
C HIS A 45 -12.41 7.34 2.74
N LEU A 46 -13.19 7.67 1.71
CA LEU A 46 -14.57 8.14 1.89
C LEU A 46 -15.48 7.07 2.50
N GLN A 47 -15.29 5.80 2.14
CA GLN A 47 -16.05 4.69 2.71
C GLN A 47 -15.72 4.47 4.18
N TYR A 48 -14.43 4.47 4.57
CA TYR A 48 -14.06 4.43 5.99
C TYR A 48 -14.54 5.65 6.76
N ALA A 49 -14.49 6.84 6.16
CA ALA A 49 -15.00 8.07 6.76
C ALA A 49 -16.51 7.98 7.05
N ARG A 50 -17.30 7.47 6.08
CA ARG A 50 -18.73 7.16 6.27
C ARG A 50 -18.92 6.19 7.42
N SER A 51 -18.21 5.07 7.39
CA SER A 51 -18.32 4.02 8.41
C SER A 51 -17.98 4.50 9.82
N ILE A 52 -16.92 5.31 9.97
CA ILE A 52 -16.56 5.96 11.25
C ILE A 52 -17.69 6.87 11.73
N ALA A 53 -18.24 7.71 10.83
CA ALA A 53 -19.30 8.65 11.17
C ALA A 53 -20.63 7.96 11.53
N GLU A 54 -20.89 6.78 10.96
CA GLU A 54 -22.08 5.96 11.22
C GLU A 54 -21.95 5.05 12.46
N GLY A 55 -20.78 5.05 13.14
CA GLY A 55 -20.56 4.29 14.37
C GLY A 55 -19.96 2.89 14.17
N HIS A 56 -19.49 2.58 12.96
CA HIS A 56 -18.87 1.31 12.60
C HIS A 56 -17.35 1.46 12.38
N ALA A 57 -16.66 2.14 13.30
CA ALA A 57 -15.27 2.55 13.13
C ALA A 57 -14.36 1.44 12.57
N PHE A 58 -13.76 1.72 11.40
CA PHE A 58 -12.84 0.84 10.66
C PHE A 58 -13.42 -0.49 10.16
N ALA A 59 -14.72 -0.76 10.30
CA ALA A 59 -15.39 -1.76 9.49
C ALA A 59 -15.60 -1.21 8.08
N TYR A 60 -15.29 -1.96 7.03
CA TYR A 60 -15.48 -1.46 5.66
C TYR A 60 -16.96 -1.41 5.28
N HIS A 61 -17.73 -2.40 5.74
CA HIS A 61 -19.20 -2.44 5.69
C HIS A 61 -19.78 -2.60 7.10
N PRO A 62 -20.98 -2.04 7.38
CA PRO A 62 -21.70 -2.30 8.62
C PRO A 62 -21.88 -3.81 8.86
N GLY A 63 -21.60 -4.25 10.09
CA GLY A 63 -21.72 -5.65 10.50
C GLY A 63 -20.52 -6.55 10.15
N GLU A 64 -19.50 -6.02 9.47
CA GLU A 64 -18.23 -6.72 9.24
C GLU A 64 -17.20 -6.36 10.32
N PRO A 65 -16.22 -7.25 10.60
CA PRO A 65 -15.14 -6.90 11.51
C PRO A 65 -14.32 -5.74 10.93
N PRO A 66 -13.66 -4.95 11.79
CA PRO A 66 -12.71 -3.94 11.33
C PRO A 66 -11.64 -4.52 10.39
N SER A 67 -11.27 -3.73 9.38
CA SER A 67 -10.18 -4.08 8.47
C SER A 67 -9.18 -2.93 8.34
N SER A 68 -7.96 -3.28 7.95
CA SER A 68 -6.82 -2.36 7.91
C SER A 68 -6.61 -1.73 6.53
N GLY A 69 -7.67 -1.66 5.72
CA GLY A 69 -7.64 -1.01 4.41
C GLY A 69 -7.50 0.51 4.49
N ALA A 70 -7.83 1.10 5.65
CA ALA A 70 -7.55 2.51 5.94
C ALA A 70 -6.05 2.71 6.18
N SER A 71 -5.25 2.83 5.13
CA SER A 71 -3.79 3.04 5.24
C SER A 71 -3.41 4.35 5.92
N SER A 72 -4.36 5.29 6.04
CA SER A 72 -4.22 6.55 6.77
C SER A 72 -5.35 6.71 7.79
N ILE A 73 -5.06 6.38 9.05
CA ILE A 73 -6.01 6.48 10.18
C ILE A 73 -6.45 7.93 10.36
N ALA A 74 -5.49 8.86 10.34
CA ALA A 74 -5.75 10.27 10.54
C ALA A 74 -6.59 10.88 9.40
N TRP A 75 -6.35 10.51 8.15
CA TRP A 75 -7.10 11.04 7.01
C TRP A 75 -8.56 10.55 7.00
N ALA A 76 -8.78 9.23 7.17
CA ALA A 76 -10.14 8.68 7.24
C ALA A 76 -10.94 9.28 8.40
N THR A 77 -10.32 9.46 9.57
CA THR A 77 -10.96 10.08 10.74
C THR A 77 -11.30 11.55 10.50
N LEU A 78 -10.42 12.30 9.83
CA LEU A 78 -10.67 13.71 9.49
C LEU A 78 -11.83 13.85 8.50
N LEU A 79 -11.87 12.99 7.48
CA LEU A 79 -12.94 12.95 6.49
C LEU A 79 -14.29 12.48 7.06
N ALA A 80 -14.31 11.82 8.21
CA ALA A 80 -15.56 11.48 8.90
C ALA A 80 -16.30 12.73 9.42
N LEU A 81 -15.59 13.83 9.73
CA LEU A 81 -16.20 15.05 10.27
C LEU A 81 -17.21 15.68 9.31
N PRO A 82 -16.89 15.94 8.01
CA PRO A 82 -17.91 16.41 7.07
C PRO A 82 -19.15 15.52 6.98
N HIS A 83 -18.99 14.19 7.07
CA HIS A 83 -20.12 13.27 7.10
C HIS A 83 -20.98 13.47 8.35
N LEU A 84 -20.36 13.61 9.53
CA LEU A 84 -21.10 13.92 10.77
C LEU A 84 -21.88 15.24 10.66
N PHE A 85 -21.39 16.21 9.89
CA PHE A 85 -22.05 17.49 9.64
C PHE A 85 -23.00 17.50 8.43
N GLY A 86 -23.32 16.33 7.86
CA GLY A 86 -24.37 16.19 6.86
C GLY A 86 -23.92 16.01 5.41
N ALA A 87 -22.62 16.00 5.11
CA ALA A 87 -22.15 15.66 3.77
C ALA A 87 -22.50 14.20 3.42
N ARG A 88 -23.05 13.94 2.23
CA ARG A 88 -23.45 12.60 1.77
C ARG A 88 -22.98 12.35 0.35
N GLY A 89 -22.84 11.08 -0.05
CA GLY A 89 -22.47 10.71 -1.42
C GLY A 89 -21.21 11.45 -1.92
N LEU A 90 -21.29 12.14 -3.05
CA LEU A 90 -20.17 12.87 -3.63
C LEU A 90 -19.85 14.21 -2.94
N ASP A 91 -20.69 14.69 -2.02
CA ASP A 91 -20.39 15.92 -1.24
C ASP A 91 -19.14 15.75 -0.38
N LEU A 92 -18.86 14.51 0.05
CA LEU A 92 -17.64 14.18 0.78
C LEU A 92 -16.36 14.42 -0.05
N LEU A 93 -16.43 14.27 -1.36
CA LEU A 93 -15.29 14.58 -2.24
C LEU A 93 -15.04 16.09 -2.34
N TRP A 94 -16.08 16.92 -2.30
CA TRP A 94 -15.91 18.36 -2.21
C TRP A 94 -15.26 18.77 -0.88
N ALA A 95 -15.69 18.16 0.22
CA ALA A 95 -15.07 18.37 1.52
C ALA A 95 -13.59 17.94 1.54
N ASP A 96 -13.27 16.82 0.88
CA ASP A 96 -11.90 16.38 0.67
C ASP A 96 -11.07 17.44 -0.06
N TRP A 97 -11.52 17.91 -1.23
CA TRP A 97 -10.76 18.91 -2.00
C TRP A 97 -10.57 20.23 -1.25
N ILE A 98 -11.55 20.64 -0.42
CA ILE A 98 -11.41 21.80 0.47
C ILE A 98 -10.33 21.55 1.52
N LEU A 99 -10.33 20.39 2.18
CA LEU A 99 -9.30 20.02 3.15
C LEU A 99 -7.92 19.95 2.48
N SER A 100 -7.83 19.35 1.30
CA SER A 100 -6.62 19.28 0.48
C SER A 100 -6.10 20.69 0.19
N ALA A 101 -6.95 21.63 -0.24
CA ALA A 101 -6.55 23.02 -0.47
C ALA A 101 -6.00 23.71 0.79
N LEU A 102 -6.60 23.45 1.95
CA LEU A 102 -6.11 23.96 3.25
C LEU A 102 -4.73 23.37 3.59
N PHE A 103 -4.52 22.07 3.38
CA PHE A 103 -3.22 21.45 3.64
C PHE A 103 -2.16 21.86 2.63
N VAL A 104 -2.51 22.09 1.37
CA VAL A 104 -1.60 22.73 0.39
C VAL A 104 -1.19 24.12 0.88
N ALA A 105 -2.13 24.93 1.38
CA ALA A 105 -1.79 26.23 1.95
C ALA A 105 -0.82 26.12 3.13
N LEU A 106 -1.01 25.14 4.01
CA LEU A 106 -0.09 24.85 5.13
C LEU A 106 1.28 24.40 4.64
N LEU A 107 1.35 23.54 3.62
CA LEU A 107 2.58 23.14 2.95
C LEU A 107 3.34 24.34 2.39
N LEU A 108 2.68 25.20 1.61
CA LEU A 108 3.29 26.39 1.00
C LEU A 108 3.77 27.39 2.05
N PHE A 109 2.98 27.59 3.10
CA PHE A 109 3.36 28.43 4.23
C PHE A 109 4.60 27.86 4.94
N ALA A 110 4.62 26.56 5.25
CA ALA A 110 5.76 25.90 5.87
C ALA A 110 7.00 25.95 4.98
N ALA A 111 6.88 25.76 3.66
CA ALA A 111 7.98 25.88 2.70
C ALA A 111 8.61 27.28 2.71
N ALA A 112 7.79 28.34 2.72
CA ALA A 112 8.27 29.71 2.88
C ALA A 112 8.97 29.96 4.22
N ARG A 113 8.65 29.19 5.26
CA ARG A 113 9.31 29.25 6.57
C ARG A 113 10.63 28.50 6.56
N VAL A 114 10.68 27.30 5.98
CA VAL A 114 11.92 26.52 5.77
C VAL A 114 12.93 27.33 4.97
N ALA A 115 12.53 27.95 3.86
CA ALA A 115 13.42 28.77 3.04
C ALA A 115 14.06 29.91 3.83
N ARG A 116 13.26 30.59 4.68
CA ARG A 116 13.73 31.65 5.57
C ARG A 116 14.69 31.13 6.63
N THR A 117 14.38 30.03 7.31
CA THR A 117 15.27 29.47 8.34
C THR A 117 16.58 28.98 7.75
N LEU A 118 16.55 28.38 6.55
CA LEU A 118 17.77 27.96 5.87
C LEU A 118 18.60 29.16 5.39
N GLY A 119 17.98 30.30 5.07
CA GLY A 119 18.66 31.54 4.66
C GLY A 119 19.19 32.40 5.81
N ALA A 120 18.84 32.09 7.06
CA ALA A 120 19.30 32.84 8.22
C ALA A 120 20.79 32.56 8.52
N PRO A 121 21.57 33.60 8.90
CA PRO A 121 22.95 33.40 9.38
C PRO A 121 22.96 32.56 10.65
N ILE A 122 23.99 31.73 10.81
CA ILE A 122 24.22 30.93 12.03
C ILE A 122 25.14 31.74 12.96
N GLU A 123 24.91 31.72 14.28
CA GLU A 123 25.82 32.36 15.24
C GLU A 123 27.27 31.88 15.04
N GLY A 124 28.20 32.83 14.93
CA GLY A 124 29.63 32.59 14.72
C GLY A 124 30.02 32.07 13.33
N GLY A 125 29.16 32.20 12.31
CA GLY A 125 29.44 31.84 10.91
C GLY A 125 28.97 32.92 9.93
N GLY A 126 29.55 32.94 8.72
CA GLY A 126 29.19 33.88 7.64
C GLY A 126 27.81 33.61 7.02
N ARG A 127 27.41 34.46 6.07
CA ARG A 127 26.32 34.18 5.13
C ARG A 127 26.90 33.44 3.92
N ASP A 128 26.87 32.12 3.94
CA ASP A 128 27.56 31.31 2.91
C ASP A 128 26.81 31.22 1.57
N VAL A 129 25.49 31.44 1.57
CA VAL A 129 24.63 31.42 0.37
C VAL A 129 23.57 32.52 0.47
N ALA A 130 23.26 33.18 -0.65
CA ALA A 130 22.21 34.18 -0.70
C ALA A 130 20.86 33.59 -0.22
N PRO A 131 20.12 34.30 0.66
CA PRO A 131 18.83 33.81 1.14
C PRO A 131 17.86 33.74 -0.03
N LEU A 132 17.24 32.58 -0.23
CA LEU A 132 16.17 32.43 -1.20
C LEU A 132 15.00 33.37 -0.79
N PRO A 133 14.43 34.16 -1.72
CA PRO A 133 13.24 34.93 -1.42
C PRO A 133 12.14 34.04 -0.82
N PRO A 134 11.41 34.47 0.22
CA PRO A 134 10.42 33.60 0.88
C PRO A 134 9.33 33.05 -0.05
N LEU A 135 9.03 33.75 -1.16
CA LEU A 135 8.06 33.32 -2.17
C LEU A 135 8.64 32.34 -3.21
N ALA A 136 9.96 32.27 -3.38
CA ALA A 136 10.56 31.34 -4.34
C ALA A 136 10.37 29.86 -3.91
N ALA A 137 10.31 29.56 -2.61
CA ALA A 137 10.00 28.21 -2.17
C ALA A 137 8.57 27.75 -2.55
N PRO A 138 7.48 28.46 -2.17
CA PRO A 138 6.14 28.05 -2.57
C PRO A 138 5.94 28.08 -4.09
N LEU A 139 6.47 29.08 -4.80
CA LEU A 139 6.39 29.11 -6.28
C LEU A 139 7.13 27.94 -6.92
N GLY A 140 8.26 27.51 -6.35
CA GLY A 140 9.02 26.37 -6.83
C GLY A 140 8.29 25.03 -6.65
N LEU A 141 7.52 24.89 -5.57
CA LEU A 141 6.64 23.73 -5.38
C LEU A 141 5.46 23.74 -6.35
N LEU A 142 4.84 24.91 -6.56
CA LEU A 142 3.74 25.08 -7.52
C LEU A 142 4.19 24.90 -8.98
N ALA A 143 5.46 25.13 -9.28
CA ALA A 143 6.03 24.83 -10.58
C ALA A 143 6.02 23.33 -10.91
N TRP A 144 5.88 22.44 -9.92
CA TRP A 144 5.85 21.00 -10.15
C TRP A 144 4.41 20.50 -10.32
N GLY A 145 3.96 20.38 -11.57
CA GLY A 145 2.59 19.97 -11.91
C GLY A 145 2.21 18.61 -11.33
N TRP A 146 3.13 17.63 -11.37
CA TRP A 146 2.90 16.31 -10.78
C TRP A 146 2.73 16.35 -9.26
N LEU A 147 3.39 17.27 -8.54
CA LEU A 147 3.07 17.47 -7.12
C LEU A 147 1.63 17.98 -6.95
N GLY A 148 1.22 18.95 -7.78
CA GLY A 148 -0.16 19.44 -7.79
C GLY A 148 -1.19 18.33 -8.03
N TRP A 149 -0.94 17.43 -8.99
CA TRP A 149 -1.77 16.26 -9.29
C TRP A 149 -2.03 15.43 -8.03
N HIS A 150 -0.97 15.11 -7.28
CA HIS A 150 -1.08 14.29 -6.08
C HIS A 150 -1.70 15.03 -4.91
N LEU A 151 -1.40 16.32 -4.75
CA LEU A 151 -1.99 17.17 -3.71
C LEU A 151 -3.50 17.36 -3.89
N ALA A 152 -4.01 17.29 -5.13
CA ALA A 152 -5.44 17.40 -5.44
C ALA A 152 -6.17 16.05 -5.50
N SER A 153 -5.44 14.93 -5.47
CA SER A 153 -5.95 13.60 -5.86
C SER A 153 -7.10 13.01 -5.03
N GLY A 154 -7.39 13.56 -3.86
CA GLY A 154 -8.33 12.96 -2.89
C GLY A 154 -7.67 12.07 -1.83
N MET A 155 -6.37 11.84 -1.95
CA MET A 155 -5.59 11.05 -1.01
C MET A 155 -4.98 11.92 0.10
N GLU A 156 -4.42 11.28 1.12
CA GLU A 156 -3.79 11.92 2.28
C GLU A 156 -2.52 12.73 1.96
N VAL A 157 -2.10 12.80 0.69
CA VAL A 157 -0.82 13.37 0.25
C VAL A 157 -0.66 14.83 0.66
N ALA A 158 -1.72 15.65 0.56
CA ALA A 158 -1.66 17.07 0.94
C ALA A 158 -1.38 17.24 2.44
N LEU A 159 -2.10 16.49 3.27
CA LEU A 159 -1.87 16.45 4.72
C LEU A 159 -0.45 15.94 5.04
N ALA A 160 -0.04 14.83 4.43
CA ALA A 160 1.28 14.23 4.66
C ALA A 160 2.42 15.19 4.28
N ALA A 161 2.36 15.80 3.09
CA ALA A 161 3.35 16.76 2.62
C ALA A 161 3.42 18.00 3.53
N ALA A 162 2.26 18.51 3.98
CA ALA A 162 2.20 19.63 4.93
C ALA A 162 2.86 19.27 6.27
N LEU A 163 2.62 18.07 6.81
CA LEU A 163 3.26 17.59 8.03
C LEU A 163 4.76 17.38 7.86
N VAL A 164 5.21 16.83 6.73
CA VAL A 164 6.65 16.66 6.41
C VAL A 164 7.35 18.02 6.36
N MET A 165 6.81 18.97 5.59
CA MET A 165 7.40 20.32 5.48
C MET A 165 7.30 21.09 6.81
N GLY A 166 6.19 20.93 7.54
CA GLY A 166 6.00 21.49 8.88
C GLY A 166 7.02 20.96 9.89
N SER A 167 7.33 19.66 9.81
CA SER A 167 8.35 18.99 10.64
C SER A 167 9.75 19.51 10.34
N TRP A 168 10.08 19.70 9.05
CA TRP A 168 11.31 20.36 8.62
C TRP A 168 11.43 21.77 9.21
N TRP A 169 10.38 22.58 9.07
CA TRP A 169 10.38 23.93 9.62
C TRP A 169 10.53 23.92 11.15
N ALA A 170 9.75 23.09 11.84
CA ALA A 170 9.74 23.04 13.29
C ALA A 170 11.11 22.66 13.86
N LEU A 171 11.78 21.64 13.29
CA LEU A 171 13.06 21.18 13.81
C LEU A 171 14.20 22.14 13.45
N LEU A 172 14.22 22.72 12.24
CA LEU A 172 15.18 23.77 11.89
C LEU A 172 15.02 25.00 12.80
N ALA A 173 13.78 25.40 13.07
CA ALA A 173 13.50 26.50 13.98
C ALA A 173 13.84 26.16 15.45
N TRP A 174 13.78 24.89 15.84
CA TRP A 174 14.16 24.43 17.17
C TRP A 174 15.68 24.47 17.37
N GLU A 175 16.44 23.97 16.40
CA GLU A 175 17.91 24.05 16.40
C GLU A 175 18.38 25.51 16.41
N ALA A 176 17.77 26.36 15.57
CA ALA A 176 18.14 27.77 15.46
C ALA A 176 17.82 28.61 16.72
N ARG A 177 17.00 28.11 17.64
CA ARG A 177 16.73 28.79 18.92
C ARG A 177 17.84 28.49 19.93
N PRO A 178 18.38 29.51 20.61
CA PRO A 178 19.19 29.33 21.81
C PRO A 178 18.50 28.43 22.84
N ALA A 179 19.28 27.67 23.62
CA ALA A 179 18.74 26.66 24.53
C ALA A 179 17.82 27.24 25.62
N ASP A 180 18.03 28.50 26.01
CA ASP A 180 17.22 29.31 26.93
C ASP A 180 15.93 29.86 26.28
N ALA A 181 15.94 30.07 24.96
CA ALA A 181 14.77 30.55 24.20
C ALA A 181 13.81 29.41 23.77
N ARG A 182 14.16 28.16 24.04
CA ARG A 182 13.32 26.99 23.74
C ARG A 182 12.20 26.86 24.76
N THR A 183 10.98 26.61 24.29
CA THR A 183 9.77 26.56 25.13
C THR A 183 9.15 25.17 25.13
N PRO A 184 8.41 24.80 26.20
CA PRO A 184 7.74 23.50 26.25
C PRO A 184 6.66 23.36 25.17
N ARG A 185 6.00 24.47 24.79
CA ARG A 185 5.03 24.48 23.69
C ARG A 185 5.66 24.12 22.35
N ALA A 186 6.86 24.62 22.06
CA ALA A 186 7.58 24.27 20.84
C ALA A 186 8.05 22.80 20.86
N ALA A 187 8.49 22.30 22.03
CA ALA A 187 8.86 20.90 22.19
C ALA A 187 7.65 19.96 22.01
N LEU A 188 6.50 20.31 22.60
CA LEU A 188 5.25 19.58 22.44
C LEU A 188 4.78 19.60 20.98
N GLY A 189 4.88 20.74 20.29
CA GLY A 189 4.57 20.84 18.87
C GLY A 189 5.42 19.90 18.00
N LEU A 190 6.73 19.80 18.27
CA LEU A 190 7.60 18.82 17.61
C LEU A 190 7.20 17.37 17.92
N GLY A 191 6.92 17.07 19.19
CA GLY A 191 6.46 15.74 19.59
C GLY A 191 5.15 15.34 18.93
N ALA A 192 4.19 16.27 18.85
CA ALA A 192 2.90 16.07 18.21
C ALA A 192 3.03 15.89 16.69
N LEU A 193 3.85 16.70 16.00
CA LEU A 193 4.12 16.50 14.57
C LEU A 193 4.73 15.12 14.31
N GLY A 194 5.70 14.71 15.13
CA GLY A 194 6.30 13.38 15.01
C GLY A 194 5.32 12.25 15.30
N ALA A 195 4.37 12.43 16.21
CA ALA A 195 3.33 11.44 16.47
C ALA A 195 2.30 11.34 15.32
N LEU A 196 1.97 12.46 14.68
CA LEU A 196 0.99 12.54 13.59
C LEU A 196 1.51 11.99 12.26
N LEU A 197 2.81 12.14 11.96
CA LEU A 197 3.43 11.62 10.73
C LEU A 197 3.08 10.15 10.43
N PRO A 198 3.38 9.18 11.32
CA PRO A 198 3.07 7.77 11.09
C PRO A 198 1.57 7.47 11.06
N LEU A 199 0.73 8.25 11.75
CA LEU A 199 -0.74 8.11 11.72
C LEU A 199 -1.35 8.48 10.36
N VAL A 200 -0.71 9.40 9.64
CA VAL A 200 -1.08 9.73 8.27
C VAL A 200 -0.46 8.75 7.30
N ARG A 201 0.84 8.46 7.44
CA ARG A 201 1.60 7.54 6.59
C ARG A 201 2.64 6.78 7.42
N PRO A 202 2.51 5.45 7.60
CA PRO A 202 3.44 4.66 8.41
C PRO A 202 4.91 4.78 7.95
N GLU A 203 5.16 4.98 6.65
CA GLU A 203 6.49 5.15 6.08
C GLU A 203 7.18 6.45 6.52
N ALA A 204 6.44 7.37 7.15
CA ALA A 204 6.98 8.60 7.73
C ALA A 204 7.62 8.41 9.13
N ALA A 205 7.59 7.19 9.68
CA ALA A 205 8.20 6.87 10.97
C ALA A 205 9.71 7.23 11.09
N PRO A 206 10.55 7.08 10.05
CA PRO A 206 11.95 7.52 10.12
C PRO A 206 12.10 9.03 10.35
N LEU A 207 11.23 9.85 9.73
CA LEU A 207 11.22 11.31 9.96
C LEU A 207 10.72 11.64 11.37
N ALA A 208 9.74 10.90 11.90
CA ALA A 208 9.35 11.00 13.31
C ALA A 208 10.52 10.71 14.26
N GLY A 209 11.34 9.69 13.94
CA GLY A 209 12.59 9.39 14.63
C GLY A 209 13.58 10.56 14.61
N ALA A 210 13.76 11.23 13.47
CA ALA A 210 14.60 12.43 13.37
C ALA A 210 14.13 13.56 14.31
N LEU A 211 12.82 13.76 14.46
CA LEU A 211 12.26 14.72 15.42
C LEU A 211 12.52 14.31 16.88
N ALA A 212 12.38 13.03 17.21
CA ALA A 212 12.69 12.49 18.53
C ALA A 212 14.18 12.71 18.89
N LEU A 213 15.09 12.39 17.97
CA LEU A 213 16.53 12.64 18.14
C LEU A 213 16.83 14.13 18.35
N GLY A 214 16.16 15.01 17.59
CA GLY A 214 16.28 16.45 17.76
C GLY A 214 15.85 16.95 19.15
N LEU A 215 14.73 16.46 19.67
CA LEU A 215 14.26 16.76 21.03
C LEU A 215 15.20 16.21 22.11
N PHE A 216 15.78 15.03 21.87
CA PHE A 216 16.67 14.38 22.82
C PHE A 216 18.04 15.07 22.92
N PHE A 217 18.69 15.32 21.77
CA PHE A 217 20.05 15.88 21.70
C PHE A 217 20.12 17.40 21.86
N TRP A 218 19.03 18.11 21.55
CA TRP A 218 18.96 19.57 21.69
C TRP A 218 17.90 20.00 22.70
N PRO A 219 18.03 19.62 23.99
CA PRO A 219 17.07 20.04 25.01
C PRO A 219 17.16 21.55 25.25
N ALA A 220 16.15 22.10 25.93
CA ALA A 220 16.24 23.44 26.50
C ALA A 220 17.12 23.44 27.77
N ARG A 221 17.74 24.58 28.08
CA ARG A 221 18.67 24.71 29.21
C ARG A 221 17.94 24.46 30.53
N GLY A 222 18.44 23.54 31.35
CA GLY A 222 17.84 23.19 32.65
C GLY A 222 16.52 22.41 32.57
N ALA A 223 16.05 22.03 31.38
CA ALA A 223 14.75 21.38 31.18
C ALA A 223 14.87 19.99 30.56
N HIS A 224 15.76 19.15 31.11
CA HIS A 224 16.00 17.78 30.63
C HIS A 224 14.73 16.92 30.58
N ARG A 225 13.74 17.19 31.45
CA ARG A 225 12.43 16.53 31.43
C ARG A 225 11.68 16.65 30.11
N TRP A 226 11.93 17.69 29.31
CA TRP A 226 11.28 17.83 27.99
C TRP A 226 11.81 16.82 26.96
N ARG A 227 12.94 16.16 27.23
CA ARG A 227 13.39 15.02 26.42
C ARG A 227 12.37 13.89 26.40
N ALA A 228 11.57 13.74 27.46
CA ALA A 228 10.47 12.77 27.49
C ALA A 228 9.42 13.03 26.40
N LEU A 229 9.28 14.27 25.91
CA LEU A 229 8.41 14.57 24.76
C LEU A 229 8.93 13.96 23.45
N GLY A 230 10.22 13.60 23.39
CA GLY A 230 10.80 12.78 22.33
C GLY A 230 10.27 11.35 22.29
N ALA A 231 9.54 10.90 23.33
CA ALA A 231 8.78 9.66 23.27
C ALA A 231 7.54 9.78 22.38
N LEU A 232 6.94 10.96 22.22
CA LEU A 232 5.71 11.12 21.42
C LEU A 232 5.87 10.68 19.95
N PRO A 233 6.94 11.07 19.22
CA PRO A 233 7.17 10.56 17.86
C PRO A 233 7.38 9.05 17.81
N VAL A 234 8.09 8.48 18.79
CA VAL A 234 8.31 7.02 18.89
C VAL A 234 6.98 6.30 19.15
N LEU A 235 6.18 6.81 20.08
CA LEU A 235 4.84 6.28 20.37
C LEU A 235 3.93 6.37 19.15
N GLY A 236 3.97 7.45 18.37
CA GLY A 236 3.21 7.52 17.12
C GLY A 236 3.62 6.43 16.12
N GLY A 237 4.92 6.16 15.99
CA GLY A 237 5.44 5.10 15.11
C GLY A 237 5.01 3.70 15.56
N LEU A 238 4.94 3.45 16.87
CA LEU A 238 4.50 2.18 17.45
C LEU A 238 2.97 2.06 17.52
N PHE A 239 2.25 3.18 17.56
CA PHE A 239 0.80 3.20 17.72
C PHE A 239 0.09 2.56 16.54
N VAL A 240 0.50 2.83 15.30
CA VAL A 240 -0.19 2.26 14.12
C VAL A 240 -0.16 0.73 14.09
N PRO A 241 1.00 0.05 14.18
CA PRO A 241 1.01 -1.40 14.23
C PRO A 241 0.32 -1.96 15.48
N PHE A 242 0.44 -1.29 16.64
CA PHE A 242 -0.25 -1.70 17.85
C PHE A 242 -1.79 -1.60 17.71
N PHE A 243 -2.27 -0.51 17.13
CA PHE A 243 -3.69 -0.27 16.87
C PHE A 243 -4.26 -1.35 15.95
N TRP A 244 -3.58 -1.65 14.84
CA TRP A 244 -4.04 -2.71 13.94
C TRP A 244 -3.96 -4.10 14.57
N TRP A 245 -2.95 -4.38 15.38
CA TRP A 245 -2.91 -5.62 16.15
C TRP A 245 -4.11 -5.76 17.10
N LEU A 246 -4.46 -4.70 17.81
CA LEU A 246 -5.61 -4.69 18.72
C LEU A 246 -6.94 -4.87 17.98
N VAL A 247 -7.07 -4.26 16.80
CA VAL A 247 -8.34 -4.14 16.06
C VAL A 247 -8.57 -5.30 15.09
N THR A 248 -7.52 -5.85 14.47
CA THR A 248 -7.61 -6.89 13.43
C THR A 248 -6.85 -8.17 13.79
N GLY A 249 -6.22 -8.24 14.96
CA GLY A 249 -5.36 -9.36 15.37
C GLY A 249 -3.97 -9.36 14.70
N THR A 250 -3.65 -8.40 13.83
CA THR A 250 -2.38 -8.37 13.10
C THR A 250 -1.78 -6.96 13.07
N ALA A 251 -0.50 -6.84 13.44
CA ALA A 251 0.21 -5.56 13.42
C ALA A 251 0.48 -5.00 12.01
N ARG A 252 0.48 -5.87 11.00
CA ARG A 252 0.67 -5.49 9.59
C ARG A 252 -0.68 -5.22 8.96
N SER A 253 -0.83 -4.06 8.32
CA SER A 253 -2.03 -3.75 7.55
C SER A 253 -2.13 -4.61 6.29
N ASN A 254 -3.35 -4.75 5.76
CA ASN A 254 -3.63 -5.47 4.53
C ASN A 254 -2.85 -4.86 3.35
N GLY A 255 -2.79 -3.53 3.27
CA GLY A 255 -2.01 -2.83 2.25
C GLY A 255 -0.51 -3.13 2.33
N ALA A 256 0.06 -3.20 3.55
CA ALA A 256 1.45 -3.60 3.74
C ALA A 256 1.67 -5.07 3.36
N ARG A 257 0.75 -5.96 3.74
CA ARG A 257 0.82 -7.38 3.37
C ARG A 257 0.81 -7.60 1.85
N ASN A 258 -0.02 -6.85 1.14
CA ASN A 258 -0.17 -6.97 -0.31
C ASN A 258 1.07 -6.43 -1.07
N LYS A 259 1.68 -5.35 -0.56
CA LYS A 259 2.66 -4.56 -1.34
C LYS A 259 4.08 -4.66 -0.82
N TRP A 260 4.33 -5.18 0.38
CA TRP A 260 5.68 -5.16 0.96
C TRP A 260 6.51 -6.37 0.49
N ILE A 261 7.74 -6.13 0.02
CA ILE A 261 8.63 -7.19 -0.49
C ILE A 261 8.80 -8.33 0.53
N PHE A 262 8.96 -7.99 1.81
CA PHE A 262 9.15 -8.97 2.90
C PHE A 262 7.86 -9.69 3.32
N SER A 263 6.72 -9.39 2.70
CA SER A 263 5.43 -10.06 2.93
C SER A 263 5.00 -10.94 1.76
N LEU A 264 5.82 -11.05 0.71
CA LEU A 264 5.55 -11.95 -0.40
C LEU A 264 5.52 -13.42 0.07
N PRO A 265 4.60 -14.26 -0.43
CA PRO A 265 4.66 -15.69 -0.24
C PRO A 265 6.02 -16.23 -0.70
N TYR A 266 6.56 -17.20 0.03
CA TYR A 266 7.84 -17.84 -0.28
C TYR A 266 8.99 -16.84 -0.52
N PHE A 267 9.10 -15.82 0.33
CA PHE A 267 10.14 -14.80 0.25
C PHE A 267 11.54 -15.40 0.42
N ASP A 268 12.45 -15.07 -0.51
CA ASP A 268 13.84 -15.51 -0.49
C ASP A 268 14.82 -14.42 -0.96
N GLU A 269 16.11 -14.75 -0.99
CA GLU A 269 17.18 -13.82 -1.36
C GLU A 269 17.11 -13.38 -2.84
N GLU A 270 16.66 -14.27 -3.74
CA GLU A 270 16.50 -13.94 -5.15
C GLU A 270 15.35 -12.97 -5.40
N ARG A 271 14.17 -13.22 -4.80
CA ARG A 271 13.04 -12.28 -4.86
C ARG A 271 13.42 -10.93 -4.28
N LEU A 272 14.15 -10.90 -3.17
CA LEU A 272 14.67 -9.65 -2.61
C LEU A 272 15.57 -8.92 -3.61
N ARG A 273 16.54 -9.62 -4.22
CA ARG A 273 17.43 -9.03 -5.25
C ARG A 273 16.63 -8.52 -6.46
N HIS A 274 15.72 -9.33 -7.00
CA HIS A 274 14.92 -8.97 -8.17
C HIS A 274 14.12 -7.68 -7.93
N TRP A 275 13.31 -7.64 -6.87
CA TRP A 275 12.50 -6.47 -6.56
C TRP A 275 13.35 -5.26 -6.16
N THR A 276 14.45 -5.45 -5.46
CA THR A 276 15.36 -4.35 -5.12
C THR A 276 15.97 -3.73 -6.38
N THR A 277 16.49 -4.54 -7.31
CA THR A 277 17.05 -4.06 -8.58
C THR A 277 15.98 -3.33 -9.40
N LEU A 278 14.80 -3.93 -9.58
CA LEU A 278 13.70 -3.32 -10.32
C LEU A 278 13.29 -1.98 -9.71
N ASN A 279 13.21 -1.90 -8.38
CA ASN A 279 12.83 -0.67 -7.70
C ASN A 279 13.91 0.40 -7.81
N LEU A 280 15.19 0.04 -7.78
CA LEU A 280 16.29 0.97 -8.00
C LEU A 280 16.30 1.51 -9.43
N GLU A 281 16.03 0.68 -10.43
CA GLU A 281 15.93 1.10 -11.84
C GLU A 281 14.76 2.07 -12.05
N LYS A 282 13.58 1.74 -11.53
CA LYS A 282 12.40 2.62 -11.57
C LYS A 282 12.64 3.92 -10.81
N ALA A 283 13.26 3.87 -9.63
CA ALA A 283 13.59 5.05 -8.85
C ALA A 283 14.60 5.93 -9.57
N TRP A 284 15.63 5.35 -10.20
CA TRP A 284 16.57 6.07 -11.03
C TRP A 284 15.85 6.78 -12.16
N GLY A 285 15.05 6.07 -12.96
CA GLY A 285 14.29 6.64 -14.07
C GLY A 285 13.35 7.78 -13.64
N PHE A 286 12.70 7.63 -12.49
CA PHE A 286 11.86 8.66 -11.88
C PHE A 286 12.66 9.90 -11.49
N PHE A 287 13.73 9.75 -10.69
CA PHE A 287 14.49 10.90 -10.18
C PHE A 287 15.35 11.58 -11.25
N SER A 288 15.89 10.81 -12.20
CA SER A 288 16.65 11.35 -13.32
C SER A 288 15.75 12.01 -14.36
N GLY A 289 14.44 11.71 -14.39
CA GLY A 289 13.56 12.16 -15.47
C GLY A 289 13.93 11.57 -16.83
N THR A 290 14.58 10.40 -16.84
CA THR A 290 15.03 9.69 -18.05
C THR A 290 14.56 8.25 -18.13
N GLY A 291 13.63 7.84 -17.26
CA GLY A 291 13.02 6.53 -17.40
C GLY A 291 12.08 6.48 -18.60
N GLY A 292 11.60 5.28 -18.93
CA GLY A 292 10.67 5.07 -20.04
C GLY A 292 9.22 5.44 -19.73
N GLU A 293 8.31 4.79 -20.43
CA GLU A 293 6.87 5.05 -20.39
C GLU A 293 6.34 5.10 -18.93
N GLY A 294 5.79 6.24 -18.55
CA GLY A 294 5.23 6.47 -17.21
C GLY A 294 6.16 7.13 -16.18
N THR A 295 7.43 7.38 -16.53
CA THR A 295 8.39 8.19 -15.75
C THR A 295 8.86 9.46 -16.47
N GLU A 296 8.48 9.62 -17.73
CA GLU A 296 8.69 10.86 -18.50
C GLU A 296 7.94 12.03 -17.83
N GLY A 297 8.45 13.26 -17.98
CA GLY A 297 7.78 14.49 -17.53
C GLY A 297 7.82 14.83 -16.02
N TYR A 298 8.19 13.90 -15.13
CA TYR A 298 8.23 14.20 -13.68
C TYR A 298 9.26 15.26 -13.30
N PHE A 299 10.45 15.16 -13.87
CA PHE A 299 11.55 16.11 -13.71
C PHE A 299 12.24 16.33 -15.05
N PRO A 300 12.85 17.50 -15.26
CA PRO A 300 13.73 17.69 -16.41
C PRO A 300 14.93 16.73 -16.34
N PRO A 301 15.36 16.13 -17.47
CA PRO A 301 16.44 15.14 -17.52
C PRO A 301 17.68 15.56 -16.73
N TYR A 302 18.04 14.74 -15.75
CA TYR A 302 19.15 14.85 -14.78
C TYR A 302 19.14 16.10 -13.88
N LEU A 303 18.31 17.11 -14.16
CA LEU A 303 18.34 18.39 -13.48
C LEU A 303 18.07 18.25 -11.98
N PHE A 304 17.06 17.46 -11.60
CA PHE A 304 16.73 17.24 -10.19
C PHE A 304 17.87 16.57 -9.45
N VAL A 305 18.41 15.46 -9.96
CA VAL A 305 19.51 14.72 -9.31
C VAL A 305 20.75 15.60 -9.15
N LEU A 306 21.15 16.35 -10.18
CA LEU A 306 22.32 17.23 -10.13
C LEU A 306 22.15 18.35 -9.10
N LEU A 307 21.01 19.04 -9.13
CA LEU A 307 20.72 20.13 -8.19
C LEU A 307 20.51 19.61 -6.76
N PHE A 308 19.89 18.44 -6.60
CA PHE A 308 19.72 17.81 -5.31
C PHE A 308 21.07 17.38 -4.71
N ALA A 309 21.93 16.71 -5.48
CA ALA A 309 23.28 16.36 -5.06
C ALA A 309 24.08 17.59 -4.61
N LEU A 310 24.01 18.69 -5.37
CA LEU A 310 24.62 19.95 -4.98
C LEU A 310 23.98 20.56 -3.72
N GLY A 311 22.66 20.48 -3.60
CA GLY A 311 21.91 20.91 -2.42
C GLY A 311 22.29 20.14 -1.15
N LEU A 312 22.62 18.85 -1.29
CA LEU A 312 23.09 17.98 -0.21
C LEU A 312 24.52 18.30 0.25
N LEU A 313 25.39 18.81 -0.63
CA LEU A 313 26.76 19.19 -0.25
C LEU A 313 26.75 20.29 0.82
N VAL A 314 25.76 21.19 0.81
CA VAL A 314 25.66 22.30 1.77
C VAL A 314 25.58 21.80 3.23
N PRO A 315 24.63 20.95 3.66
CA PRO A 315 24.59 20.40 5.03
C PRO A 315 25.83 19.60 5.41
N LEU A 316 26.36 18.79 4.48
CA LEU A 316 27.50 17.90 4.76
C LEU A 316 28.80 18.68 5.02
N LEU A 317 28.98 19.80 4.33
CA LEU A 317 30.14 20.68 4.51
C LEU A 317 30.00 21.59 5.73
N HIS A 318 28.77 21.83 6.23
CA HIS A 318 28.51 22.73 7.34
C HIS A 318 28.06 21.95 8.58
N ARG A 319 29.03 21.42 9.34
CA ARG A 319 28.86 20.64 10.60
C ARG A 319 28.00 21.31 11.70
N ARG A 320 27.57 22.56 11.49
CA ARG A 320 26.72 23.34 12.40
C ARG A 320 25.21 23.19 12.18
N ARG A 321 24.75 22.56 11.10
CA ARG A 321 23.31 22.33 10.82
C ARG A 321 22.93 20.85 10.98
N ARG A 322 23.00 20.37 12.21
CA ARG A 322 22.77 18.95 12.53
C ARG A 322 21.29 18.58 12.30
N ALA A 323 20.36 19.51 12.54
CA ALA A 323 18.94 19.28 12.22
C ALA A 323 18.72 19.01 10.73
N LEU A 324 19.40 19.75 9.85
CA LEU A 324 19.28 19.54 8.41
C LEU A 324 19.76 18.14 8.00
N VAL A 325 20.85 17.64 8.60
CA VAL A 325 21.34 16.27 8.37
C VAL A 325 20.31 15.24 8.83
N LEU A 326 19.75 15.39 10.03
CA LEU A 326 18.69 14.49 10.52
C LEU A 326 17.43 14.52 9.65
N LEU A 327 17.02 15.70 9.19
CA LEU A 327 15.84 15.87 8.35
C LEU A 327 16.03 15.27 6.96
N VAL A 328 17.17 15.50 6.32
CA VAL A 328 17.53 14.87 5.05
C VAL A 328 17.60 13.36 5.21
N GLY A 329 18.35 12.86 6.20
CA GLY A 329 18.49 11.42 6.45
C GLY A 329 17.16 10.75 6.76
N GLY A 330 16.33 11.37 7.61
CA GLY A 330 14.99 10.89 7.92
C GLY A 330 14.06 10.87 6.70
N THR A 331 14.10 11.92 5.86
CA THR A 331 13.28 11.98 4.63
C THR A 331 13.73 10.96 3.60
N LEU A 332 15.04 10.78 3.41
CA LEU A 332 15.59 9.74 2.54
C LEU A 332 15.26 8.33 3.07
N ALA A 333 15.29 8.12 4.39
CA ALA A 333 14.86 6.87 5.00
C ALA A 333 13.36 6.59 4.79
N CYS A 334 12.50 7.63 4.76
CA CYS A 334 11.08 7.48 4.37
C CYS A 334 10.94 7.05 2.90
N ALA A 335 11.75 7.64 2.00
CA ALA A 335 11.78 7.24 0.59
C ALA A 335 12.28 5.80 0.44
N LEU A 336 13.33 5.38 1.15
CA LEU A 336 13.79 3.99 1.18
C LEU A 336 12.73 3.03 1.73
N ALA A 337 12.03 3.41 2.80
CA ALA A 337 10.93 2.60 3.33
C ALA A 337 9.83 2.40 2.28
N THR A 338 9.52 3.45 1.51
CA THR A 338 8.57 3.38 0.40
C THR A 338 9.07 2.49 -0.75
N LEU A 339 10.36 2.58 -1.09
CA LEU A 339 11.01 1.74 -2.11
C LEU A 339 11.09 0.25 -1.73
N SER A 340 10.80 -0.12 -0.48
CA SER A 340 10.68 -1.53 -0.07
C SER A 340 9.34 -2.17 -0.50
N SER A 341 8.46 -1.41 -1.15
CA SER A 341 7.19 -1.88 -1.71
C SER A 341 7.38 -2.39 -3.15
N THR A 342 6.72 -3.50 -3.50
CA THR A 342 6.59 -4.01 -4.88
C THR A 342 5.74 -3.10 -5.78
N HIS A 343 5.07 -2.09 -5.20
CA HIS A 343 4.10 -1.21 -5.86
C HIS A 343 4.39 0.27 -5.60
N PHE A 344 5.64 0.65 -5.28
CA PHE A 344 5.97 2.04 -4.91
C PHE A 344 5.74 3.04 -6.06
N ASP A 345 5.78 2.56 -7.30
CA ASP A 345 5.55 3.31 -8.54
C ASP A 345 4.08 3.37 -8.97
N SER A 346 3.23 2.50 -8.39
CA SER A 346 1.81 2.44 -8.72
C SER A 346 1.12 3.79 -8.50
N HIS A 347 0.15 4.09 -9.37
CA HIS A 347 -0.60 5.34 -9.34
C HIS A 347 0.33 6.56 -9.35
N ARG A 348 1.25 6.61 -10.32
CA ARG A 348 2.12 7.77 -10.60
C ARG A 348 3.10 8.12 -9.48
N PHE A 349 3.71 7.10 -8.86
CA PHE A 349 4.69 7.27 -7.75
C PHE A 349 4.12 7.99 -6.51
N ARG A 350 2.80 7.97 -6.31
CA ARG A 350 2.12 8.73 -5.24
C ARG A 350 2.69 8.50 -3.84
N TYR A 351 3.26 7.33 -3.58
CA TYR A 351 3.80 6.97 -2.27
C TYR A 351 5.05 7.78 -1.91
N LEU A 352 5.83 8.24 -2.90
CA LEU A 352 7.01 9.08 -2.68
C LEU A 352 6.65 10.56 -2.49
N MET A 353 5.57 11.01 -3.13
CA MET A 353 5.22 12.43 -3.27
C MET A 353 5.15 13.23 -1.96
N PRO A 354 4.65 12.70 -0.82
CA PRO A 354 4.68 13.43 0.45
C PRO A 354 6.07 13.86 0.91
N PHE A 355 7.11 13.10 0.53
CA PHE A 355 8.48 13.27 1.05
C PHE A 355 9.37 14.14 0.16
N LEU A 356 8.97 14.37 -1.10
CA LEU A 356 9.77 15.09 -2.09
C LEU A 356 9.80 16.63 -1.98
N PRO A 357 8.75 17.34 -1.47
CA PRO A 357 8.77 18.80 -1.37
C PRO A 357 10.00 19.40 -0.67
N PRO A 358 10.46 18.92 0.50
CA PRO A 358 11.68 19.46 1.10
C PRO A 358 12.95 19.19 0.29
N LEU A 359 13.04 18.05 -0.40
CA LEU A 359 14.19 17.71 -1.25
C LEU A 359 14.23 18.61 -2.51
N LEU A 360 13.07 18.85 -3.13
CA LEU A 360 12.93 19.80 -4.23
C LEU A 360 13.31 21.23 -3.80
N LEU A 361 12.93 21.65 -2.59
CA LEU A 361 13.33 22.95 -2.06
C LEU A 361 14.85 23.08 -1.94
N LEU A 362 15.55 22.01 -1.52
CA LEU A 362 17.01 22.00 -1.49
C LEU A 362 17.63 22.08 -2.89
N ALA A 363 17.08 21.36 -3.86
CA ALA A 363 17.52 21.42 -5.25
C ALA A 363 17.35 22.83 -5.85
N LEU A 364 16.18 23.46 -5.68
CA LEU A 364 15.92 24.81 -6.16
C LEU A 364 16.78 25.87 -5.44
N ARG A 365 17.05 25.67 -4.16
CA ARG A 365 18.01 26.50 -3.43
C ARG A 365 19.43 26.37 -4.00
N ALA A 366 19.83 25.17 -4.41
CA ALA A 366 21.13 24.96 -5.06
C ALA A 366 21.21 25.68 -6.42
N ALA A 367 20.14 25.68 -7.21
CA ALA A 367 20.07 26.48 -8.44
C ALA A 367 20.26 27.98 -8.15
N HIS A 368 19.55 28.52 -7.15
CA HIS A 368 19.75 29.91 -6.73
C HIS A 368 21.21 30.22 -6.32
N ALA A 369 21.83 29.29 -5.58
CA ALA A 369 23.21 29.41 -5.13
C ALA A 369 24.21 29.39 -6.30
N LEU A 370 23.99 28.52 -7.30
CA LEU A 370 24.81 28.42 -8.50
C LEU A 370 24.78 29.72 -9.31
N GLY A 371 23.60 30.29 -9.55
CA GLY A 371 23.49 31.56 -10.27
C GLY A 371 24.24 32.70 -9.55
N GLY A 372 24.12 32.76 -8.22
CA GLY A 372 24.90 33.70 -7.41
C GLY A 372 26.42 33.43 -7.46
N ALA A 373 26.82 32.16 -7.57
CA ALA A 373 28.21 31.74 -7.67
C ALA A 373 28.88 32.18 -8.98
N PHE A 374 28.18 32.08 -10.11
CA PHE A 374 28.68 32.58 -11.40
C PHE A 374 28.89 34.10 -11.41
N ALA A 375 28.12 34.83 -10.60
CA ALA A 375 28.24 36.28 -10.47
C ALA A 375 29.12 36.72 -9.27
N ARG A 376 29.98 35.86 -8.71
CA ARG A 376 30.75 36.15 -7.47
C ARG A 376 31.53 37.47 -7.49
N GLY A 377 32.10 37.83 -8.64
CA GLY A 377 32.86 39.08 -8.84
C GLY A 377 32.01 40.35 -9.02
N ALA A 378 30.68 40.22 -9.11
CA ALA A 378 29.76 41.33 -9.29
C ALA A 378 29.18 41.84 -7.96
N GLY A 379 28.56 43.03 -8.00
CA GLY A 379 27.85 43.61 -6.86
C GLY A 379 26.71 42.72 -6.34
N SER A 380 26.32 42.90 -5.07
CA SER A 380 25.31 42.07 -4.39
C SER A 380 23.96 42.02 -5.12
N ALA A 381 23.56 43.12 -5.76
CA ALA A 381 22.34 43.19 -6.57
C ALA A 381 22.40 42.28 -7.80
N VAL A 382 23.55 42.27 -8.51
CA VAL A 382 23.76 41.43 -9.70
C VAL A 382 23.78 39.95 -9.30
N ARG A 383 24.44 39.60 -8.19
CA ARG A 383 24.43 38.23 -7.64
C ARG A 383 23.03 37.75 -7.29
N GLY A 384 22.23 38.60 -6.65
CA GLY A 384 20.84 38.30 -6.33
C GLY A 384 19.99 38.07 -7.59
N ARG A 385 20.15 38.91 -8.62
CA ARG A 385 19.47 38.75 -9.91
C ARG A 385 19.90 37.48 -10.65
N ALA A 386 21.20 37.18 -10.69
CA ALA A 386 21.71 35.95 -11.31
C ALA A 386 21.19 34.69 -10.61
N GLY A 387 21.16 34.70 -9.27
CA GLY A 387 20.53 33.62 -8.50
C GLY A 387 19.03 33.49 -8.76
N ALA A 388 18.30 34.62 -8.85
CA ALA A 388 16.87 34.60 -9.14
C ALA A 388 16.58 34.09 -10.57
N LEU A 389 17.41 34.46 -11.55
CA LEU A 389 17.33 33.95 -12.92
C LEU A 389 17.57 32.45 -12.97
N SER A 390 18.65 31.95 -12.37
CA SER A 390 18.96 30.51 -12.34
C SER A 390 17.86 29.69 -11.65
N TRP A 391 17.33 30.20 -10.53
CA TRP A 391 16.16 29.60 -9.89
C TRP A 391 14.93 29.60 -10.81
N SER A 392 14.66 30.71 -11.50
CA SER A 392 13.50 30.84 -12.41
C SER A 392 13.61 29.91 -13.61
N LEU A 393 14.82 29.71 -14.15
CA LEU A 393 15.08 28.75 -15.21
C LEU A 393 14.86 27.31 -14.74
N ALA A 394 15.32 26.95 -13.54
CA ALA A 394 15.11 25.61 -12.98
C ALA A 394 13.63 25.34 -12.68
N ALA A 395 12.94 26.29 -12.05
CA ALA A 395 11.50 26.19 -11.80
C ALA A 395 10.68 26.20 -13.10
N GLY A 396 11.07 27.03 -14.08
CA GLY A 396 10.44 27.08 -15.40
C GLY A 396 10.63 25.79 -16.19
N ALA A 397 11.82 25.18 -16.15
CA ALA A 397 12.06 23.87 -16.76
C ALA A 397 11.20 22.79 -16.09
N LEU A 398 11.11 22.78 -14.76
CA LEU A 398 10.24 21.85 -14.03
C LEU A 398 8.77 22.03 -14.41
N ALA A 399 8.30 23.27 -14.54
CA ALA A 399 6.94 23.54 -14.95
C ALA A 399 6.67 23.11 -16.39
N TRP A 400 7.61 23.40 -17.29
CA TRP A 400 7.54 23.02 -18.69
C TRP A 400 7.45 21.52 -18.90
N THR A 401 8.20 20.71 -18.12
CA THR A 401 8.16 19.26 -18.28
C THR A 401 6.97 18.60 -17.58
N SER A 402 6.47 19.17 -16.48
CA SER A 402 5.47 18.49 -15.64
C SER A 402 4.03 18.91 -15.87
N TRP A 403 3.73 20.20 -16.05
CA TRP A 403 2.35 20.68 -16.18
C TRP A 403 1.62 20.22 -17.44
N PRO A 404 2.24 20.20 -18.63
CA PRO A 404 1.57 19.75 -19.86
C PRO A 404 1.08 18.31 -19.80
N GLU A 405 1.68 17.47 -18.96
CA GLU A 405 1.25 16.09 -18.76
C GLU A 405 0.32 15.94 -17.55
N ALA A 406 0.71 16.52 -16.40
CA ALA A 406 -0.01 16.30 -15.14
C ALA A 406 -1.47 16.77 -15.22
N LEU A 407 -1.75 17.97 -15.76
CA LEU A 407 -3.10 18.53 -15.78
C LEU A 407 -4.10 17.74 -16.64
N PRO A 408 -3.80 17.42 -17.93
CA PRO A 408 -4.69 16.57 -18.71
C PRO A 408 -4.73 15.13 -18.20
N HIS A 409 -3.63 14.59 -17.65
CA HIS A 409 -3.63 13.26 -17.05
C HIS A 409 -4.59 13.17 -15.85
N TYR A 410 -4.69 14.22 -15.02
CA TYR A 410 -5.67 14.28 -13.95
C TYR A 410 -7.11 14.18 -14.46
N GLY A 411 -7.43 14.96 -15.50
CA GLY A 411 -8.75 14.95 -16.12
C GLY A 411 -9.06 13.60 -16.77
N ALA A 412 -8.12 13.03 -17.52
CA ALA A 412 -8.24 11.71 -18.13
C ALA A 412 -8.49 10.63 -17.07
N ALA A 413 -7.68 10.59 -16.00
CA ALA A 413 -7.83 9.62 -14.91
C ALA A 413 -9.22 9.72 -14.24
N ALA A 414 -9.70 10.94 -13.97
CA ALA A 414 -11.05 11.15 -13.42
C ALA A 414 -12.15 10.69 -14.40
N SER A 415 -11.95 10.95 -15.70
CA SER A 415 -12.87 10.51 -16.76
C SER A 415 -12.94 8.99 -16.84
N GLU A 416 -11.82 8.29 -16.74
CA GLU A 416 -11.81 6.82 -16.75
C GLU A 416 -12.58 6.22 -15.57
N ILE A 417 -12.36 6.74 -14.36
CA ILE A 417 -13.11 6.33 -13.15
C ILE A 417 -14.61 6.61 -13.32
N ALA A 418 -14.97 7.76 -13.90
CA ALA A 418 -16.36 8.11 -14.18
C ALA A 418 -17.00 7.17 -15.21
N GLN A 419 -16.28 6.82 -16.27
CA GLN A 419 -16.78 5.99 -17.37
C GLN A 419 -16.87 4.51 -16.99
N GLN A 420 -16.03 4.02 -16.09
CA GLN A 420 -16.03 2.63 -15.63
C GLN A 420 -16.62 2.46 -14.24
N HIS A 421 -15.89 2.84 -13.19
CA HIS A 421 -16.27 2.50 -11.82
C HIS A 421 -17.59 3.12 -11.41
N VAL A 422 -17.86 4.38 -11.77
CA VAL A 422 -19.16 5.01 -11.43
C VAL A 422 -20.32 4.32 -12.16
N VAL A 423 -20.12 3.91 -13.42
CA VAL A 423 -21.14 3.19 -14.20
C VAL A 423 -21.41 1.81 -13.58
N ILE A 424 -20.36 1.05 -13.26
CA ILE A 424 -20.50 -0.27 -12.65
C ILE A 424 -21.06 -0.16 -11.22
N ALA A 425 -20.65 0.84 -10.44
CA ALA A 425 -21.21 1.08 -9.11
C ALA A 425 -22.72 1.36 -9.16
N ARG A 426 -23.21 2.11 -10.16
CA ARG A 426 -24.65 2.30 -10.37
C ARG A 426 -25.35 0.98 -10.71
N ALA A 427 -24.72 0.11 -11.52
CA ALA A 427 -25.26 -1.22 -11.80
C ALA A 427 -25.32 -2.09 -10.53
N ILE A 428 -24.27 -2.06 -9.70
CA ILE A 428 -24.23 -2.74 -8.39
C ILE A 428 -25.36 -2.25 -7.48
N ARG A 429 -25.57 -0.93 -7.40
CA ARG A 429 -26.65 -0.33 -6.59
C ARG A 429 -28.05 -0.80 -7.02
N GLY A 430 -28.23 -1.13 -8.30
CA GLY A 430 -29.47 -1.67 -8.85
C GLY A 430 -29.72 -3.15 -8.54
N LEU A 431 -28.73 -3.88 -8.00
CA LEU A 431 -28.89 -5.29 -7.63
C LEU A 431 -29.83 -5.46 -6.42
N PRO A 432 -30.38 -6.68 -6.18
CA PRO A 432 -31.14 -7.00 -4.98
C PRO A 432 -30.42 -6.61 -3.68
N ALA A 433 -31.17 -6.30 -2.62
CA ALA A 433 -30.60 -5.83 -1.34
C ALA A 433 -29.70 -6.86 -0.65
N ASN A 434 -29.93 -8.15 -0.90
CA ASN A 434 -29.11 -9.26 -0.40
C ASN A 434 -27.91 -9.59 -1.32
N ALA A 435 -27.72 -8.86 -2.43
CA ALA A 435 -26.59 -9.10 -3.32
C ALA A 435 -25.27 -8.76 -2.63
N ARG A 436 -24.33 -9.70 -2.68
CA ARG A 436 -22.92 -9.52 -2.30
C ARG A 436 -22.06 -9.52 -3.56
N VAL A 437 -21.12 -8.58 -3.64
CA VAL A 437 -20.31 -8.37 -4.85
C VAL A 437 -18.83 -8.55 -4.54
N ALA A 438 -18.19 -9.52 -5.19
CA ALA A 438 -16.74 -9.61 -5.17
C ALA A 438 -16.14 -8.57 -6.13
N ILE A 439 -15.15 -7.82 -5.68
CA ILE A 439 -14.55 -6.69 -6.42
C ILE A 439 -13.03 -6.77 -6.37
N ASN A 440 -12.35 -6.28 -7.41
CA ASN A 440 -10.90 -6.14 -7.41
C ASN A 440 -10.41 -4.68 -7.22
N ASP A 441 -11.30 -3.71 -7.39
CA ASP A 441 -11.07 -2.29 -7.04
C ASP A 441 -12.09 -1.87 -5.97
N ALA A 442 -11.58 -1.52 -4.79
CA ALA A 442 -12.40 -1.46 -3.58
C ALA A 442 -13.16 -0.14 -3.39
N GLY A 443 -12.70 0.95 -4.00
CA GLY A 443 -13.14 2.31 -3.68
C GLY A 443 -14.55 2.63 -4.16
N VAL A 444 -14.67 3.10 -5.40
CA VAL A 444 -15.91 3.63 -5.98
C VAL A 444 -17.01 2.57 -6.01
N LEU A 445 -16.65 1.32 -6.31
CA LEU A 445 -17.59 0.20 -6.40
C LEU A 445 -18.30 -0.03 -5.07
N ALA A 446 -17.58 -0.02 -3.93
CA ALA A 446 -18.21 -0.14 -2.63
C ALA A 446 -18.95 1.14 -2.22
N TYR A 447 -18.28 2.30 -2.37
CA TYR A 447 -18.78 3.58 -1.86
C TYR A 447 -20.08 4.05 -2.54
N LEU A 448 -20.15 3.93 -3.87
CA LEU A 448 -21.33 4.28 -4.66
C LEU A 448 -22.21 3.07 -4.95
N GLY A 449 -21.70 1.84 -4.88
CA GLY A 449 -22.52 0.64 -5.10
C GLY A 449 -23.48 0.34 -3.96
N GLU A 450 -23.14 0.69 -2.72
CA GLU A 450 -24.01 0.51 -1.54
C GLU A 450 -24.55 -0.93 -1.43
N ARG A 451 -23.70 -1.90 -1.75
CA ARG A 451 -23.90 -3.34 -1.51
C ARG A 451 -22.70 -3.87 -0.76
N PRO A 452 -22.86 -4.90 0.10
CA PRO A 452 -21.72 -5.55 0.75
C PRO A 452 -20.74 -6.08 -0.30
N THR A 453 -19.45 -5.80 -0.10
CA THR A 453 -18.40 -6.18 -1.05
C THR A 453 -17.38 -7.10 -0.42
N LEU A 454 -16.87 -8.04 -1.22
CA LEU A 454 -15.69 -8.82 -0.90
C LEU A 454 -14.55 -8.37 -1.81
N ASP A 455 -13.52 -7.78 -1.25
CA ASP A 455 -12.36 -7.31 -2.01
C ASP A 455 -11.38 -8.47 -2.21
N VAL A 456 -11.32 -8.99 -3.44
CA VAL A 456 -10.50 -10.15 -3.78
C VAL A 456 -9.00 -9.86 -3.68
N VAL A 457 -8.58 -8.60 -3.84
CA VAL A 457 -7.18 -8.18 -3.62
C VAL A 457 -6.87 -8.10 -2.11
N GLY A 458 -7.91 -7.84 -1.30
CA GLY A 458 -7.88 -7.95 0.15
C GLY A 458 -7.43 -6.69 0.87
N LEU A 459 -7.42 -5.52 0.24
CA LEU A 459 -7.14 -4.26 0.93
C LEU A 459 -8.17 -4.04 2.05
N THR A 460 -9.44 -4.32 1.77
CA THR A 460 -10.57 -4.03 2.66
C THR A 460 -11.24 -5.27 3.25
N THR A 461 -10.90 -6.47 2.76
CA THR A 461 -11.34 -7.76 3.31
C THR A 461 -10.16 -8.48 3.96
N ASN A 462 -10.27 -8.80 5.26
CA ASN A 462 -9.21 -9.48 5.99
C ASN A 462 -8.95 -10.88 5.39
N HIS A 463 -7.70 -11.33 5.45
CA HIS A 463 -7.21 -12.62 4.93
C HIS A 463 -7.17 -12.76 3.41
N SER A 464 -8.04 -12.09 2.63
CA SER A 464 -8.06 -12.20 1.16
C SER A 464 -6.71 -11.92 0.48
N VAL A 465 -5.86 -11.06 1.06
CA VAL A 465 -4.50 -10.79 0.54
C VAL A 465 -3.66 -12.06 0.43
N THR A 466 -3.74 -12.98 1.39
CA THR A 466 -2.89 -14.18 1.36
C THR A 466 -3.30 -15.13 0.24
N TYR A 467 -4.60 -15.32 0.04
CA TYR A 467 -5.13 -16.10 -1.08
C TYR A 467 -4.80 -15.45 -2.43
N TYR A 468 -5.02 -14.13 -2.56
CA TYR A 468 -4.71 -13.40 -3.79
C TYR A 468 -3.23 -13.46 -4.16
N LEU A 469 -2.30 -13.37 -3.20
CA LEU A 469 -0.88 -13.47 -3.53
C LEU A 469 -0.44 -14.91 -3.81
N ALA A 470 -1.13 -15.92 -3.27
CA ALA A 470 -0.75 -17.32 -3.40
C ALA A 470 -1.05 -17.88 -4.80
N GLY A 471 -2.27 -17.68 -5.33
CA GLY A 471 -2.59 -18.17 -6.67
C GLY A 471 -4.07 -18.41 -6.92
N VAL A 472 -4.38 -19.04 -8.06
CA VAL A 472 -5.75 -19.27 -8.52
C VAL A 472 -6.47 -20.37 -7.74
N GLY A 473 -5.75 -21.40 -7.28
CA GLY A 473 -6.23 -22.42 -6.35
C GLY A 473 -6.54 -21.82 -5.00
N SER A 474 -5.60 -21.06 -4.43
CA SER A 474 -5.88 -20.33 -3.19
C SER A 474 -7.06 -19.35 -3.33
N GLU A 475 -7.19 -18.67 -4.48
CA GLU A 475 -8.37 -17.84 -4.74
C GLU A 475 -9.67 -18.64 -4.84
N HIS A 476 -9.64 -19.93 -5.23
CA HIS A 476 -10.78 -20.84 -5.15
C HIS A 476 -11.16 -21.12 -3.69
N GLU A 477 -10.17 -21.54 -2.89
CA GLU A 477 -10.37 -21.89 -1.48
C GLU A 477 -10.90 -20.74 -0.64
N LEU A 478 -10.53 -19.51 -0.98
CA LEU A 478 -11.13 -18.33 -0.34
C LEU A 478 -12.67 -18.33 -0.41
N PHE A 479 -13.28 -18.78 -1.52
CA PHE A 479 -14.73 -18.79 -1.66
C PHE A 479 -15.39 -20.07 -1.14
N GLU A 480 -14.66 -21.19 -1.14
CA GLU A 480 -15.07 -22.46 -0.55
C GLU A 480 -15.24 -22.30 0.96
N ALA A 481 -14.19 -21.78 1.62
CA ALA A 481 -14.14 -21.50 3.05
C ALA A 481 -15.18 -20.48 3.53
N LEU A 482 -15.81 -19.72 2.62
CA LEU A 482 -16.90 -18.82 3.00
C LEU A 482 -18.19 -19.61 3.25
N PRO A 483 -18.88 -19.35 4.37
CA PRO A 483 -20.24 -19.86 4.56
C PRO A 483 -21.14 -19.48 3.37
N PRO A 484 -22.06 -20.35 2.93
CA PRO A 484 -22.88 -20.09 1.74
C PRO A 484 -23.58 -18.72 1.73
N ALA A 485 -24.02 -18.24 2.90
CA ALA A 485 -24.66 -16.93 3.05
C ALA A 485 -23.73 -15.71 2.86
N ARG A 486 -22.40 -15.92 2.96
CA ARG A 486 -21.38 -14.87 2.76
C ARG A 486 -20.78 -14.89 1.36
N ARG A 487 -21.08 -15.89 0.53
CA ARG A 487 -20.54 -16.00 -0.82
C ARG A 487 -21.02 -14.87 -1.72
N PRO A 488 -20.19 -14.40 -2.66
CA PRO A 488 -20.62 -13.41 -3.64
C PRO A 488 -21.71 -13.97 -4.55
N THR A 489 -22.71 -13.15 -4.79
CA THR A 489 -23.73 -13.40 -5.84
C THR A 489 -23.30 -12.86 -7.19
N HIS A 490 -22.35 -11.92 -7.18
CA HIS A 490 -21.87 -11.21 -8.36
C HIS A 490 -20.37 -10.90 -8.23
N PHE A 491 -19.71 -10.69 -9.36
CA PHE A 491 -18.32 -10.28 -9.46
C PHE A 491 -18.20 -9.03 -10.34
N ALA A 492 -17.65 -7.94 -9.82
CA ALA A 492 -17.30 -6.74 -10.57
C ALA A 492 -15.78 -6.61 -10.62
N VAL A 493 -15.19 -7.15 -11.67
CA VAL A 493 -13.72 -7.28 -11.78
C VAL A 493 -13.23 -6.89 -13.17
N TYR A 494 -11.93 -6.61 -13.28
CA TYR A 494 -11.23 -6.67 -14.56
C TYR A 494 -10.84 -8.13 -14.86
N PRO A 495 -11.39 -8.78 -15.91
CA PRO A 495 -11.06 -10.17 -16.20
C PRO A 495 -9.56 -10.38 -16.43
N ARG A 496 -8.84 -9.40 -16.98
CA ARG A 496 -7.39 -9.48 -17.18
C ARG A 496 -6.58 -9.39 -15.89
N TRP A 497 -7.11 -8.77 -14.85
CA TRP A 497 -6.45 -8.62 -13.55
C TRP A 497 -6.64 -9.87 -12.70
N TRP A 498 -7.86 -10.39 -12.63
CA TRP A 498 -8.20 -11.50 -11.73
C TRP A 498 -8.08 -12.88 -12.41
N ARG A 499 -7.44 -13.84 -11.73
CA ARG A 499 -7.08 -15.16 -12.32
C ARG A 499 -8.22 -16.18 -12.25
N ALA A 500 -9.00 -16.18 -11.17
CA ALA A 500 -10.09 -17.13 -10.90
C ALA A 500 -11.37 -16.86 -11.73
N ARG A 501 -11.21 -16.82 -13.07
CA ARG A 501 -12.27 -16.46 -14.02
C ARG A 501 -13.39 -17.49 -14.12
N HIS A 502 -13.20 -18.71 -13.60
CA HIS A 502 -14.23 -19.75 -13.58
C HIS A 502 -15.46 -19.35 -12.76
N PHE A 503 -15.32 -18.42 -11.82
CA PHE A 503 -16.46 -17.84 -11.08
C PHE A 503 -17.28 -16.82 -11.89
N LEU A 504 -16.81 -16.39 -13.06
CA LEU A 504 -17.48 -15.39 -13.88
C LEU A 504 -18.56 -16.05 -14.75
N GLY A 505 -19.81 -15.92 -14.33
CA GLY A 505 -20.98 -16.33 -15.08
C GLY A 505 -21.40 -15.29 -16.12
N ARG A 506 -22.72 -15.19 -16.33
CA ARG A 506 -23.32 -14.28 -17.31
C ARG A 506 -22.97 -12.82 -16.99
N ALA A 507 -22.59 -12.06 -18.02
CA ALA A 507 -22.37 -10.62 -17.88
C ALA A 507 -23.71 -9.89 -17.67
N VAL A 508 -23.80 -9.08 -16.61
CA VAL A 508 -24.96 -8.27 -16.23
C VAL A 508 -24.80 -6.84 -16.74
N ALA A 509 -23.61 -6.27 -16.58
CA ALA A 509 -23.29 -4.93 -17.04
C ALA A 509 -21.80 -4.85 -17.39
N SER A 510 -21.43 -3.93 -18.28
CA SER A 510 -20.02 -3.64 -18.54
C SER A 510 -19.82 -2.18 -18.90
N ALA A 511 -18.63 -1.68 -18.60
CA ALA A 511 -18.24 -0.32 -18.91
C ALA A 511 -16.81 -0.33 -19.45
N SER A 512 -16.55 0.54 -20.44
CA SER A 512 -15.26 0.59 -21.14
C SER A 512 -14.76 2.02 -21.27
N VAL A 513 -13.45 2.19 -21.28
CA VAL A 513 -12.81 3.47 -21.64
C VAL A 513 -12.34 3.44 -23.09
N PRO A 514 -12.40 4.57 -23.82
CA PRO A 514 -11.89 4.66 -25.18
C PRO A 514 -10.37 4.46 -25.26
N GLY A 515 -9.92 3.75 -26.29
CA GLY A 515 -8.49 3.61 -26.62
C GLY A 515 -7.80 2.39 -25.99
N PRO A 516 -6.56 2.09 -26.43
CA PRO A 516 -5.83 0.90 -26.01
C PRO A 516 -5.04 1.07 -24.70
N ARG A 517 -4.85 2.31 -24.23
CA ARG A 517 -4.06 2.65 -23.04
C ARG A 517 -4.94 3.34 -22.01
N THR A 518 -4.78 2.96 -20.74
CA THR A 518 -5.47 3.57 -19.61
C THR A 518 -4.53 4.51 -18.85
N ALA A 519 -5.07 5.59 -18.30
CA ALA A 519 -4.36 6.56 -17.48
C ALA A 519 -4.21 6.07 -16.03
N ILE A 520 -5.26 5.45 -15.48
CA ILE A 520 -5.28 5.02 -14.08
C ILE A 520 -5.99 3.68 -13.82
N VAL A 521 -6.96 3.30 -14.66
CA VAL A 521 -7.79 2.11 -14.39
C VAL A 521 -7.11 0.81 -14.80
N GLY A 522 -7.51 -0.30 -14.17
CA GLY A 522 -6.89 -1.63 -14.31
C GLY A 522 -7.06 -2.31 -15.68
N GLY A 523 -7.87 -1.74 -16.57
CA GLY A 523 -8.04 -2.24 -17.93
C GLY A 523 -9.07 -1.45 -18.71
N THR A 524 -9.14 -1.68 -20.03
CA THR A 524 -10.05 -0.93 -20.91
C THR A 524 -11.52 -1.30 -20.72
N ARG A 525 -11.83 -2.40 -20.05
CA ARG A 525 -13.21 -2.86 -19.78
C ARG A 525 -13.33 -3.51 -18.39
N MET A 526 -14.27 -3.01 -17.59
CA MET A 526 -14.73 -3.65 -16.35
C MET A 526 -16.10 -4.29 -16.59
N VAL A 527 -16.34 -5.46 -16.00
CA VAL A 527 -17.59 -6.20 -16.20
C VAL A 527 -18.13 -6.68 -14.86
N LEU A 528 -19.45 -6.50 -14.67
CA LEU A 528 -20.24 -7.09 -13.60
C LEU A 528 -20.83 -8.41 -14.12
N HIS A 529 -20.52 -9.51 -13.46
CA HIS A 529 -20.99 -10.86 -13.75
C HIS A 529 -21.86 -11.40 -12.63
N GLU A 530 -22.80 -12.29 -12.96
CA GLU A 530 -23.37 -13.23 -11.99
C GLU A 530 -22.30 -14.24 -11.54
N ALA A 531 -22.38 -14.69 -10.30
CA ALA A 531 -21.51 -15.74 -9.78
C ALA A 531 -21.82 -17.09 -10.43
N ARG A 532 -20.78 -17.81 -10.84
CA ARG A 532 -20.83 -19.22 -11.24
C ARG A 532 -20.12 -20.05 -10.17
N LEU A 533 -20.90 -20.75 -9.34
CA LEU A 533 -20.39 -21.52 -8.19
C LEU A 533 -20.36 -23.03 -8.45
N GLU A 534 -20.39 -23.45 -9.71
CA GLU A 534 -20.33 -24.87 -10.07
C GLU A 534 -19.04 -25.51 -9.52
N GLY A 535 -19.15 -26.69 -8.93
CA GLY A 535 -18.01 -27.48 -8.45
C GLY A 535 -17.31 -26.98 -7.20
N LEU A 536 -17.89 -26.02 -6.48
CA LEU A 536 -17.50 -25.60 -5.12
C LEU A 536 -18.14 -26.51 -4.08
N ASP A 537 -17.48 -26.78 -2.94
CA ASP A 537 -17.91 -27.65 -1.84
C ASP A 537 -18.06 -29.13 -2.22
N ARG A 538 -17.32 -29.57 -3.24
CA ARG A 538 -17.47 -30.93 -3.77
C ARG A 538 -16.26 -31.81 -3.52
N GLY A 539 -15.12 -31.28 -3.09
CA GLY A 539 -13.93 -32.07 -2.81
C GLY A 539 -13.53 -32.17 -1.33
N GLU A 540 -14.29 -31.61 -0.40
CA GLU A 540 -14.03 -31.65 1.06
C GLU A 540 -13.82 -33.06 1.68
N GLU A 541 -14.33 -34.10 1.02
CA GLU A 541 -14.20 -35.50 1.45
C GLU A 541 -13.49 -36.32 0.37
N PRO A 542 -12.83 -37.45 0.73
CA PRO A 542 -12.32 -38.39 -0.26
C PRO A 542 -13.42 -38.89 -1.19
N LEU A 543 -13.17 -38.85 -2.49
CA LEU A 543 -14.14 -39.19 -3.54
C LEU A 543 -13.99 -40.62 -4.08
N ARG A 544 -12.78 -41.17 -4.02
CA ARG A 544 -12.43 -42.49 -4.57
C ARG A 544 -11.88 -43.44 -3.51
N ALA A 545 -11.25 -42.92 -2.46
CA ALA A 545 -10.71 -43.76 -1.40
C ALA A 545 -11.81 -44.37 -0.53
N GLU A 546 -11.85 -45.71 -0.44
CA GLU A 546 -12.64 -46.39 0.59
C GLU A 546 -11.89 -46.35 1.93
N VAL A 547 -12.27 -45.40 2.80
CA VAL A 547 -11.64 -45.23 4.11
C VAL A 547 -12.60 -45.64 5.21
N ARG A 548 -12.12 -46.50 6.12
CA ARG A 548 -12.84 -46.84 7.36
C ARG A 548 -12.28 -45.99 8.50
N GLY A 549 -13.11 -45.70 9.50
CA GLY A 549 -12.70 -44.97 10.70
C GLY A 549 -13.35 -43.60 10.83
N GLU A 550 -13.00 -42.89 11.90
CA GLU A 550 -13.49 -41.53 12.17
C GLU A 550 -12.47 -40.53 11.64
N ARG A 551 -12.91 -39.55 10.83
CA ARG A 551 -12.06 -38.43 10.41
C ARG A 551 -11.69 -37.62 11.65
N VAL A 552 -10.39 -37.54 11.95
CA VAL A 552 -9.87 -36.82 13.10
C VAL A 552 -9.31 -35.46 12.74
N ASP A 553 -8.81 -35.32 11.51
CA ASP A 553 -8.30 -34.05 10.99
C ASP A 553 -8.29 -34.05 9.47
N ALA A 554 -8.16 -32.86 8.90
CA ALA A 554 -7.96 -32.66 7.47
C ALA A 554 -7.16 -31.38 7.22
N LEU A 555 -6.30 -31.40 6.20
CA LEU A 555 -5.58 -30.25 5.69
C LEU A 555 -5.99 -30.04 4.24
N ASP A 556 -6.56 -28.87 3.96
CA ASP A 556 -6.83 -28.36 2.64
C ASP A 556 -5.64 -27.54 2.10
N VAL A 557 -5.03 -28.01 1.02
CA VAL A 557 -3.82 -27.41 0.45
C VAL A 557 -4.24 -26.32 -0.52
N ALA A 558 -3.58 -25.16 -0.43
CA ALA A 558 -3.99 -23.87 -1.02
C ALA A 558 -5.04 -23.08 -0.20
N ASP A 559 -5.71 -23.66 0.80
CA ASP A 559 -6.34 -22.84 1.83
C ASP A 559 -5.25 -22.22 2.74
N THR A 560 -4.90 -20.97 2.47
CA THR A 560 -3.82 -20.28 3.19
C THR A 560 -4.04 -20.09 4.70
N LEU A 561 -5.28 -20.23 5.19
CA LEU A 561 -5.57 -20.24 6.62
C LEU A 561 -5.40 -21.63 7.22
N ASP A 562 -5.87 -22.65 6.50
CA ASP A 562 -5.76 -24.03 6.94
C ASP A 562 -4.32 -24.55 6.89
N GLU A 563 -3.59 -24.21 5.83
CA GLU A 563 -2.14 -24.39 5.73
C GLU A 563 -1.41 -23.79 6.94
N ARG A 564 -1.81 -22.60 7.39
CA ARG A 564 -1.20 -21.98 8.58
C ARG A 564 -1.58 -22.73 9.85
N ALA A 565 -2.83 -23.20 9.98
CA ALA A 565 -3.29 -23.94 11.14
C ALA A 565 -2.52 -25.26 11.32
N HIS A 566 -2.12 -25.88 10.21
CA HIS A 566 -1.37 -27.12 10.15
C HIS A 566 0.16 -26.93 9.99
N GLY A 567 0.66 -25.69 9.97
CA GLY A 567 2.09 -25.42 9.79
C GLY A 567 2.65 -25.95 8.46
N TYR A 568 1.84 -25.91 7.40
CA TYR A 568 2.19 -26.40 6.08
C TYR A 568 3.34 -25.60 5.48
N GLU A 569 4.37 -26.34 5.07
CA GLU A 569 5.54 -25.82 4.37
C GLU A 569 5.90 -26.77 3.23
N ALA A 570 6.38 -26.23 2.11
CA ALA A 570 6.89 -27.03 1.01
C ALA A 570 8.24 -26.47 0.50
N GLU A 571 9.08 -27.35 -0.04
CA GLU A 571 10.43 -27.06 -0.49
C GLU A 571 10.79 -27.83 -1.79
N PRO A 572 11.65 -27.26 -2.67
CA PRO A 572 12.10 -25.87 -2.67
C PRO A 572 11.04 -24.96 -3.28
N TRP A 573 10.96 -23.71 -2.81
CA TRP A 573 9.90 -22.78 -3.22
C TRP A 573 9.74 -22.56 -4.74
N ARG A 574 10.85 -22.65 -5.50
CA ARG A 574 10.84 -22.48 -6.97
C ARG A 574 10.03 -23.55 -7.72
N TRP A 575 9.62 -24.60 -7.01
CA TRP A 575 8.93 -25.77 -7.54
C TRP A 575 7.61 -25.97 -6.78
N ILE A 576 7.01 -24.86 -6.33
CA ILE A 576 5.70 -24.81 -5.71
C ILE A 576 4.84 -23.90 -6.56
N ASP A 577 4.01 -24.52 -7.39
CA ASP A 577 3.02 -23.80 -8.18
C ASP A 577 1.65 -23.97 -7.52
N ASP A 578 0.98 -22.85 -7.27
CA ASP A 578 -0.42 -22.86 -6.89
C ASP A 578 -1.26 -23.17 -8.14
N THR A 579 -2.10 -24.20 -8.03
CA THR A 579 -2.89 -24.74 -9.14
C THR A 579 -4.36 -24.84 -8.75
N LEU A 580 -5.21 -24.82 -9.77
CA LEU A 580 -6.63 -25.14 -9.65
C LEU A 580 -6.93 -26.21 -10.68
N GLU A 581 -7.36 -27.38 -10.22
CA GLU A 581 -7.74 -28.49 -11.09
C GLU A 581 -9.25 -28.73 -11.04
N ALA A 582 -9.76 -29.33 -12.11
CA ALA A 582 -11.18 -29.58 -12.25
C ALA A 582 -11.42 -30.89 -12.98
N PHE A 583 -12.12 -31.83 -12.34
CA PHE A 583 -12.44 -33.13 -12.93
C PHE A 583 -13.93 -33.46 -12.76
N PRO A 584 -14.55 -34.12 -13.76
CA PRO A 584 -15.87 -34.70 -13.60
C PRO A 584 -15.78 -35.99 -12.76
N ILE A 585 -16.51 -36.05 -11.66
CA ILE A 585 -16.63 -37.21 -10.78
C ILE A 585 -18.13 -37.55 -10.71
N ASP A 586 -18.49 -38.76 -11.15
CA ASP A 586 -19.90 -39.23 -11.23
C ASP A 586 -20.86 -38.28 -11.95
N GLY A 587 -20.35 -37.55 -12.96
CA GLY A 587 -21.12 -36.60 -13.76
C GLY A 587 -21.25 -35.20 -13.14
N GLU A 588 -20.72 -34.98 -11.93
CA GLU A 588 -20.59 -33.66 -11.32
C GLU A 588 -19.18 -33.11 -11.49
N LEU A 589 -19.05 -31.82 -11.76
CA LEU A 589 -17.75 -31.17 -11.82
C LEU A 589 -17.27 -30.86 -10.40
N VAL A 590 -16.07 -31.31 -10.05
CA VAL A 590 -15.39 -30.97 -8.80
C VAL A 590 -14.18 -30.10 -9.13
N ARG A 591 -13.93 -29.07 -8.33
CA ARG A 591 -12.78 -28.17 -8.46
C ARG A 591 -12.05 -28.12 -7.13
N GLU A 592 -10.72 -28.13 -7.16
CA GLU A 592 -9.89 -28.05 -5.97
C GLU A 592 -8.63 -27.25 -6.28
N GLY A 593 -8.32 -26.33 -5.38
CA GLY A 593 -7.01 -25.71 -5.26
C GLY A 593 -5.99 -26.69 -4.71
N GLY A 594 -4.74 -26.47 -5.08
CA GLY A 594 -3.65 -27.29 -4.58
C GLY A 594 -2.30 -26.67 -4.86
N ARG A 595 -1.25 -27.40 -4.47
CA ARG A 595 0.14 -27.05 -4.75
C ARG A 595 0.85 -28.16 -5.47
N VAL A 596 1.44 -27.86 -6.62
CA VAL A 596 2.38 -28.75 -7.29
C VAL A 596 3.70 -28.67 -6.54
N VAL A 597 4.07 -29.72 -5.81
CA VAL A 597 5.27 -29.75 -4.95
C VAL A 597 6.36 -30.61 -5.60
N GLY A 598 7.56 -30.04 -5.72
CA GLY A 598 8.69 -30.71 -6.37
C GLY A 598 9.54 -31.66 -5.51
N ARG A 599 9.66 -31.44 -4.19
CA ARG A 599 10.52 -32.31 -3.34
C ARG A 599 9.92 -32.71 -2.01
N VAL A 600 9.64 -31.74 -1.14
CA VAL A 600 9.22 -32.02 0.24
C VAL A 600 8.05 -31.13 0.59
N GLU A 601 7.05 -31.70 1.26
CA GLU A 601 6.10 -30.93 2.05
C GLU A 601 6.09 -31.44 3.50
N ARG A 602 5.77 -30.54 4.42
CA ARG A 602 5.72 -30.78 5.86
C ARG A 602 4.49 -30.10 6.42
N PHE A 603 3.84 -30.74 7.38
CA PHE A 603 2.68 -30.21 8.09
C PHE A 603 2.41 -31.05 9.33
N GLU A 604 1.48 -30.62 10.16
CA GLU A 604 0.97 -31.38 11.29
C GLU A 604 -0.47 -31.81 11.04
N LEU A 605 -0.84 -33.02 11.45
CA LEU A 605 -2.24 -33.46 11.56
C LEU A 605 -2.51 -34.05 12.93
N ALA A 606 -3.72 -33.86 13.43
CA ALA A 606 -4.20 -34.45 14.66
C ALA A 606 -4.35 -35.98 14.52
N GLY A 607 -4.24 -36.67 15.65
CA GLY A 607 -4.41 -38.10 15.74
C GLY A 607 -4.97 -38.52 17.10
N ARG A 608 -5.24 -39.82 17.24
CA ARG A 608 -5.66 -40.40 18.53
C ARG A 608 -4.60 -41.36 19.04
N PRO A 609 -3.87 -41.02 20.11
CA PRO A 609 -2.89 -41.91 20.71
C PRO A 609 -3.49 -43.29 20.99
N GLY A 610 -2.76 -44.35 20.62
CA GLY A 610 -3.21 -45.74 20.81
C GLY A 610 -4.19 -46.25 19.75
N ARG A 611 -4.56 -45.45 18.74
CA ARG A 611 -5.26 -45.92 17.54
C ARG A 611 -4.36 -45.74 16.32
N ALA A 612 -4.52 -46.60 15.32
CA ALA A 612 -3.83 -46.43 14.05
C ALA A 612 -4.44 -45.26 13.28
N LEU A 613 -3.64 -44.61 12.44
CA LEU A 613 -4.07 -43.47 11.63
C LEU A 613 -3.95 -43.83 10.15
N THR A 614 -5.02 -43.66 9.38
CA THR A 614 -4.97 -43.76 7.92
C THR A 614 -4.85 -42.36 7.35
N LEU A 615 -3.74 -42.10 6.67
CA LEU A 615 -3.53 -40.88 5.91
C LEU A 615 -4.04 -41.10 4.48
N VAL A 616 -4.80 -40.15 3.97
CA VAL A 616 -5.30 -40.15 2.59
C VAL A 616 -4.86 -38.85 1.95
N LEU A 617 -4.27 -38.93 0.77
CA LEU A 617 -3.84 -37.77 0.00
C LEU A 617 -4.67 -37.69 -1.27
N ARG A 618 -5.31 -36.57 -1.56
CA ARG A 618 -5.73 -36.25 -2.93
C ARG A 618 -4.54 -35.65 -3.69
N ALA A 619 -4.11 -36.36 -4.72
CA ALA A 619 -2.98 -35.96 -5.56
C ALA A 619 -3.28 -36.07 -7.04
N HIS A 620 -2.53 -35.33 -7.84
CA HIS A 620 -2.46 -35.51 -9.29
C HIS A 620 -1.01 -35.31 -9.76
N ALA A 621 -0.56 -36.16 -10.68
CA ALA A 621 0.75 -36.07 -11.29
C ALA A 621 0.64 -36.47 -12.77
N GLU A 622 1.44 -35.83 -13.63
CA GLU A 622 1.49 -36.18 -15.06
C GLU A 622 2.20 -37.52 -15.30
N GLU A 623 3.05 -37.94 -14.37
CA GLU A 623 3.90 -39.10 -14.46
C GLU A 623 3.90 -39.85 -13.12
N ALA A 624 4.15 -41.16 -13.17
CA ALA A 624 4.22 -41.98 -11.99
C ALA A 624 5.28 -41.45 -11.00
N SER A 625 4.94 -41.42 -9.72
CA SER A 625 5.80 -40.89 -8.66
C SER A 625 5.60 -41.66 -7.36
N GLU A 626 6.62 -41.67 -6.50
CA GLU A 626 6.55 -42.30 -5.16
C GLU A 626 6.77 -41.24 -4.09
N LEU A 627 5.84 -41.17 -3.13
CA LEU A 627 5.90 -40.24 -2.01
C LEU A 627 6.23 -41.01 -0.73
N ARG A 628 7.45 -40.83 -0.20
CA ARG A 628 7.86 -41.42 1.08
C ARG A 628 7.36 -40.57 2.23
N VAL A 629 6.61 -41.18 3.13
CA VAL A 629 5.97 -40.50 4.25
C VAL A 629 6.70 -40.84 5.54
N ARG A 630 7.05 -39.81 6.30
CA ARG A 630 7.55 -39.93 7.67
C ARG A 630 6.58 -39.28 8.64
N VAL A 631 6.30 -39.95 9.74
CA VAL A 631 5.44 -39.45 10.82
C VAL A 631 6.26 -39.43 12.11
N ASN A 632 6.33 -38.27 12.75
CA ASN A 632 7.10 -38.05 13.99
C ASN A 632 8.57 -38.51 13.86
N GLY A 633 9.16 -38.34 12.67
CA GLY A 633 10.53 -38.73 12.33
C GLY A 633 10.73 -40.20 11.93
N ALA A 634 9.74 -41.07 12.12
CA ALA A 634 9.78 -42.46 11.67
C ALA A 634 9.28 -42.57 10.23
N GLU A 635 9.99 -43.30 9.36
CA GLU A 635 9.49 -43.63 8.02
C GLU A 635 8.39 -44.70 8.16
N VAL A 636 7.18 -44.37 7.71
CA VAL A 636 5.99 -45.23 7.90
C VAL A 636 5.57 -45.95 6.62
N GLY A 637 6.03 -45.48 5.46
CA GLY A 637 5.83 -46.13 4.18
C GLY A 637 5.90 -45.17 3.00
N ALA A 638 5.40 -45.63 1.85
CA ALA A 638 5.33 -44.86 0.63
C ALA A 638 3.91 -44.88 0.04
N LEU A 639 3.49 -43.75 -0.54
CA LEU A 639 2.27 -43.61 -1.33
C LEU A 639 2.66 -43.63 -2.82
N PRO A 640 2.24 -44.66 -3.59
CA PRO A 640 2.42 -44.65 -5.02
C PRO A 640 1.40 -43.72 -5.69
N ILE A 641 1.85 -42.95 -6.68
CA ILE A 641 1.03 -42.17 -7.60
C ILE A 641 1.25 -42.77 -8.99
N ALA A 642 0.19 -43.23 -9.63
CA ALA A 642 0.26 -43.90 -10.92
C ALA A 642 0.48 -42.93 -12.10
N GLY A 643 0.07 -41.68 -11.96
CA GLY A 643 0.08 -40.69 -13.03
C GLY A 643 -1.13 -40.83 -13.96
N GLU A 644 -2.32 -40.98 -13.38
CA GLU A 644 -3.56 -41.16 -14.15
C GLU A 644 -4.18 -39.85 -14.65
N ALA A 645 -5.12 -39.96 -15.60
CA ALA A 645 -5.96 -38.84 -16.03
C ALA A 645 -7.00 -38.51 -14.95
N GLY A 646 -6.61 -37.75 -13.93
CA GLY A 646 -7.49 -37.31 -12.83
C GLY A 646 -6.85 -37.40 -11.46
N TRP A 647 -7.59 -36.99 -10.43
CA TRP A 647 -7.14 -37.16 -9.05
C TRP A 647 -7.06 -38.63 -8.64
N GLU A 648 -5.96 -38.94 -7.96
CA GLU A 648 -5.71 -40.18 -7.24
C GLU A 648 -5.84 -39.93 -5.74
N GLU A 649 -6.37 -40.91 -5.00
CA GLU A 649 -6.50 -40.82 -3.55
C GLU A 649 -5.81 -41.99 -2.84
N PRO A 650 -4.48 -42.14 -2.96
CA PRO A 650 -3.76 -43.21 -2.28
C PRO A 650 -3.85 -43.02 -0.75
N SER A 651 -3.82 -44.14 -0.04
CA SER A 651 -3.86 -44.15 1.42
C SER A 651 -2.68 -44.91 2.02
N LEU A 652 -2.25 -44.47 3.21
CA LEU A 652 -1.16 -45.08 3.96
C LEU A 652 -1.59 -45.25 5.43
N ARG A 653 -1.42 -46.45 5.95
CA ARG A 653 -1.67 -46.74 7.36
C ARG A 653 -0.43 -46.45 8.21
N VAL A 654 -0.61 -45.65 9.24
CA VAL A 654 0.37 -45.33 10.28
C VAL A 654 0.06 -46.19 11.51
N PRO A 655 1.00 -47.05 11.94
CA PRO A 655 0.83 -47.87 13.15
C PRO A 655 0.62 -47.03 14.42
N ALA A 656 -0.18 -47.54 15.35
CA ALA A 656 -0.61 -46.81 16.55
C ALA A 656 0.55 -46.34 17.45
N GLU A 657 1.68 -47.06 17.44
CA GLU A 657 2.91 -46.71 18.16
C GLU A 657 3.57 -45.42 17.68
N HIS A 658 3.29 -45.02 16.43
CA HIS A 658 3.80 -43.79 15.82
C HIS A 658 2.81 -42.63 15.93
N VAL A 659 1.55 -42.90 16.30
CA VAL A 659 0.48 -41.89 16.38
C VAL A 659 0.48 -41.18 17.73
N ARG A 660 0.44 -39.86 17.67
CA ARG A 660 0.31 -38.92 18.79
C ARG A 660 -0.95 -38.07 18.59
N GLU A 661 -1.22 -37.19 19.56
CA GLU A 661 -2.32 -36.22 19.47
C GLU A 661 -2.09 -35.23 18.32
N ARG A 662 -0.84 -34.79 18.11
CA ARG A 662 -0.38 -34.06 16.92
C ARG A 662 0.80 -34.79 16.30
N ASN A 663 0.76 -34.95 14.98
CA ASN A 663 1.70 -35.76 14.22
C ASN A 663 2.40 -34.90 13.20
N ALA A 664 3.73 -34.75 13.33
CA ALA A 664 4.53 -34.09 12.32
C ALA A 664 4.70 -35.02 11.12
N ILE A 665 4.18 -34.62 9.97
CA ILE A 665 4.20 -35.36 8.72
C ILE A 665 5.23 -34.70 7.79
N GLU A 666 6.13 -35.50 7.24
CA GLU A 666 7.07 -35.10 6.19
C GLU A 666 6.90 -36.03 5.00
N VAL A 667 6.61 -35.47 3.83
CA VAL A 667 6.37 -36.22 2.59
C VAL A 667 7.46 -35.86 1.60
N ARG A 668 8.31 -36.84 1.27
CA ARG A 668 9.42 -36.69 0.32
C ARG A 668 9.08 -37.36 -1.00
N ARG A 669 9.30 -36.64 -2.09
CA ARG A 669 9.01 -37.08 -3.45
C ARG A 669 10.30 -37.54 -4.10
N SER A 670 10.28 -38.74 -4.67
CA SER A 670 11.35 -39.24 -5.54
C SER A 670 10.80 -39.41 -6.94
N GLY A 671 10.83 -38.34 -7.75
CA GLY A 671 10.25 -38.35 -9.10
C GLY A 671 9.84 -36.98 -9.59
N TRP A 672 8.82 -36.97 -10.46
CA TRP A 672 8.20 -35.75 -10.97
C TRP A 672 7.42 -34.99 -9.88
N PRO A 673 7.23 -33.67 -10.04
CA PRO A 673 6.37 -32.89 -9.15
C PRO A 673 4.97 -33.47 -9.09
N VAL A 674 4.37 -33.43 -7.90
CA VAL A 674 3.03 -33.96 -7.65
C VAL A 674 2.18 -32.85 -7.05
N GLY A 675 1.01 -32.61 -7.64
CA GLY A 675 -0.06 -31.78 -7.08
C GLY A 675 -0.60 -32.41 -5.80
N SER A 676 -0.54 -31.65 -4.71
CA SER A 676 -1.08 -31.95 -3.39
C SER A 676 -2.29 -31.05 -3.19
N PHE A 677 -3.48 -31.64 -3.02
CA PHE A 677 -4.76 -30.90 -2.93
C PHE A 677 -5.35 -31.00 -1.53
N HIS A 678 -5.38 -32.21 -0.97
CA HIS A 678 -5.97 -32.41 0.34
C HIS A 678 -5.33 -33.58 1.06
N TRP A 679 -5.18 -33.47 2.38
CA TRP A 679 -4.75 -34.54 3.26
C TRP A 679 -5.83 -34.82 4.32
N TRP A 680 -6.28 -36.05 4.45
CA TRP A 680 -7.18 -36.45 5.51
C TRP A 680 -6.52 -37.45 6.46
N ALA A 681 -6.84 -37.34 7.74
CA ALA A 681 -6.43 -38.26 8.79
C ALA A 681 -7.65 -38.97 9.38
N PHE A 682 -7.68 -40.30 9.31
CA PHE A 682 -8.75 -41.13 9.88
C PHE A 682 -8.20 -42.02 10.99
N ALA A 683 -8.80 -41.95 12.19
CA ALA A 683 -8.49 -42.89 13.26
C ALA A 683 -9.23 -44.21 13.04
N THR A 684 -8.46 -45.28 12.91
CA THR A 684 -8.96 -46.65 12.73
C THR A 684 -8.75 -47.48 13.98
N ASP A 685 -9.74 -48.30 14.32
CA ASP A 685 -9.55 -49.35 15.33
C ASP A 685 -8.62 -50.42 14.77
N GLU A 686 -7.84 -51.06 15.63
CA GLU A 686 -7.06 -52.24 15.24
C GLU A 686 -8.01 -53.28 14.63
N VAL A 687 -7.96 -53.41 13.31
CA VAL A 687 -8.39 -54.65 12.67
C VAL A 687 -7.38 -55.69 13.14
N ARG A 688 -7.80 -56.51 14.11
CA ARG A 688 -7.08 -57.70 14.54
C ARG A 688 -6.80 -58.65 13.38
#